data_AF-A0A8D9GG93-F1
#
_entry.id   AF-A0A8D9GG93-F1
#
_cell.length_a   1.000
_cell.length_b   1.000
_cell.length_c   1.000
_cell.angle_alpha   90.00
_cell.angle_beta   90.00
_cell.angle_gamma   90.00
#
_symmetry.space_group_name_H-M   'P 1'
#
loop_
_entity.id
_entity.type
_entity.pdbx_description
1 polymer ?
#
loop_
_entity_poly.entity_id
_entity_poly.type
_entity_poly.pdbx_seq_one_letter_code
_entity_poly.pdbx_strand_id
1 'polypeptide(L)'
;MITSYMQDNPSMFVSRASKFLLSVLVLIQLLPTQLLAQRSKSPWQTLTGEAPLVIARGGFSGLFPDSSFNAYSFVASTSAPDAVLWCDVQLTKDGVGICFPYVTMYNDSNVQDAYPKKKNSYLLNGVPTQDWFTVDFTSRDLNTVFLTRGVLSRSNAFDNTQNVISTVQEVASEFKPAGFWLNVQHDAFYTQHNLSMSSFLLTVSKTVIIDYLSSPEVSFFRNIGGRFGKTGPKFVFRFLDKDDVEVSTNQTYGSLMKNLTFIKTFASGVLVPKSYIWPVKDQYLLPHTSFVRDAHTAGLQVYGSGFANDFDIAYNYSYDPLAEYLSFMDNGDFSVDGFLSDFPSTASSAVDCFSHLGSNASTQVDFLVISKNGANGDYPGSTDLAYSKAIKDGADIIDCAVQMSSDGIPFCLNSTNLGESMNIVQTPFRNRSTTVPEFNSLAGLYSFNLAWSEIQTLTPAISNPYSRNFHMFRNPRERSSGKLVSLSEFLNLANNSSSLVGVLINVEHAAYLREKQGLDVVKAVLDTLKESGYSNATKRVMIQSSNSSVLVDIKKQSRYETVYQVEETIRDIQDSAIQDIKKFADAVVVGRFSLYPISASFITGQTNLVERLQKFKLPVYVETFRNEFVSQAYDFLSDATVEINTHVTGAGVSGTITEFPLTAARYKRNRCMARKDTPVYMIPVRPAGLLEIVSPTFLPPAEAPNPVFTDADVTEPPLPPVTAKAPTTSPGPLPTDKKAPNGQTRVTLSVFLSAFDVTLQDLDDALLPYREAMSEDGGKAEPTSEAKDMIIKLKSEFDAKMSDDLNTAHIFTGEYDRALKFINSSVGKLENMQEKERMSLLVSLVEIERGARKVLEVLGLLTTLSYAEILKEMKQKTLTRAGLSEEDLSQLIQERIIARKNKEFEKSDVIRAQLAVKGIALMDVAGKETVWRPCLPSSQANSSD
;
A
#
# COMPACT_ATOMS: atom_id res chain seq x y z
N MET A 1 27.65 -85.65 22.41
CA MET A 1 26.77 -86.55 23.18
C MET A 1 25.66 -85.69 23.75
N ILE A 2 24.48 -85.69 23.14
CA ILE A 2 23.47 -86.75 23.32
C ILE A 2 23.02 -86.74 24.80
N THR A 3 21.83 -86.18 25.00
CA THR A 3 20.88 -86.52 26.06
C THR A 3 21.43 -86.67 27.49
N SER A 4 21.65 -85.54 28.17
CA SER A 4 21.27 -85.37 29.58
C SER A 4 21.55 -83.93 29.98
N TYR A 5 20.53 -83.06 29.98
CA TYR A 5 20.44 -81.83 30.80
C TYR A 5 19.15 -81.09 30.39
N MET A 6 18.02 -81.81 30.42
CA MET A 6 16.68 -81.22 30.40
C MET A 6 15.97 -81.63 31.68
N GLN A 7 16.44 -81.06 32.79
CA GLN A 7 15.73 -80.99 34.06
C GLN A 7 16.34 -79.80 34.79
N ASP A 8 15.67 -78.65 34.69
CA ASP A 8 15.48 -77.66 35.77
C ASP A 8 15.09 -76.29 35.20
N ASN A 9 14.02 -75.72 35.77
CA ASN A 9 13.44 -74.38 35.58
C ASN A 9 12.53 -74.10 34.34
N PRO A 10 11.20 -74.27 34.50
CA PRO A 10 10.20 -73.72 33.57
C PRO A 10 10.15 -72.17 33.54
N SER A 11 10.74 -71.50 34.54
CA SER A 11 10.70 -70.04 34.68
C SER A 11 11.68 -69.29 33.78
N MET A 12 12.73 -69.95 33.28
CA MET A 12 13.77 -69.30 32.48
C MET A 12 13.43 -69.25 30.98
N PHE A 13 12.59 -70.17 30.50
CA PHE A 13 12.11 -70.19 29.12
C PHE A 13 11.03 -69.13 28.85
N VAL A 14 10.12 -68.88 29.81
CA VAL A 14 9.08 -67.84 29.68
C VAL A 14 9.73 -66.44 29.68
N SER A 15 10.77 -66.22 30.49
CA SER A 15 11.48 -64.93 30.52
C SER A 15 12.26 -64.66 29.22
N ARG A 16 12.90 -65.68 28.63
CA ARG A 16 13.61 -65.52 27.35
C ARG A 16 12.65 -65.40 26.17
N ALA A 17 11.54 -66.14 26.15
CA ALA A 17 10.52 -66.01 25.11
C ALA A 17 9.78 -64.66 25.18
N SER A 18 9.45 -64.16 26.38
CA SER A 18 8.86 -62.83 26.55
C SER A 18 9.84 -61.71 26.18
N LYS A 19 11.14 -61.83 26.51
CA LYS A 19 12.14 -60.85 26.07
C LYS A 19 12.35 -60.88 24.56
N PHE A 20 12.31 -62.05 23.93
CA PHE A 20 12.40 -62.17 22.48
C PHE A 20 11.16 -61.62 21.77
N LEU A 21 9.94 -61.88 22.29
CA LEU A 21 8.71 -61.28 21.78
C LEU A 21 8.67 -59.76 22.00
N LEU A 22 9.14 -59.25 23.14
CA LEU A 22 9.23 -57.80 23.38
C LEU A 22 10.25 -57.14 22.45
N SER A 23 11.38 -57.81 22.19
CA SER A 23 12.41 -57.32 21.26
C SER A 23 11.88 -57.31 19.82
N VAL A 24 11.15 -58.35 19.42
CA VAL A 24 10.51 -58.45 18.10
C VAL A 24 9.35 -57.46 17.98
N LEU A 25 8.56 -57.20 19.04
CA LEU A 25 7.53 -56.15 19.03
C LEU A 25 8.14 -54.74 18.97
N VAL A 26 9.24 -54.49 19.68
CA VAL A 26 9.98 -53.21 19.60
C VAL A 26 10.62 -53.04 18.23
N LEU A 27 11.16 -54.10 17.62
CA LEU A 27 11.64 -54.06 16.23
C LEU A 27 10.48 -53.86 15.23
N ILE A 28 9.33 -54.52 15.41
CA ILE A 28 8.14 -54.36 14.56
C ILE A 28 7.46 -52.99 14.78
N GLN A 29 7.66 -52.33 15.91
CA GLN A 29 7.26 -50.94 16.16
C GLN A 29 8.31 -49.90 15.71
N LEU A 30 9.56 -50.31 15.49
CA LEU A 30 10.63 -49.49 14.90
C LEU A 30 10.73 -49.64 13.36
N LEU A 31 10.23 -50.72 12.79
CA LEU A 31 10.15 -50.93 11.34
C LEU A 31 9.23 -49.94 10.59
N PRO A 32 8.10 -49.42 11.14
CA PRO A 32 7.34 -48.34 10.51
C PRO A 32 8.10 -47.01 10.56
N THR A 33 8.99 -46.82 11.55
CA THR A 33 9.78 -45.57 11.66
C THR A 33 11.00 -45.54 10.74
N GLN A 34 11.43 -46.69 10.18
CA GLN A 34 12.54 -46.75 9.22
C GLN A 34 12.10 -46.90 7.76
N LEU A 35 10.86 -47.34 7.50
CA LEU A 35 10.28 -47.34 6.14
C LEU A 35 9.63 -46.00 5.73
N LEU A 36 9.31 -45.12 6.68
CA LEU A 36 8.95 -43.71 6.40
C LEU A 36 10.15 -42.76 6.35
N ALA A 37 11.36 -43.24 6.67
CA ALA A 37 12.58 -42.44 6.69
C ALA A 37 13.39 -42.54 5.39
N GLN A 38 12.79 -43.01 4.29
CA GLN A 38 13.25 -42.59 2.97
C GLN A 38 12.68 -41.20 2.70
N ARG A 39 13.06 -40.23 3.54
CA ARG A 39 12.84 -38.80 3.25
C ARG A 39 13.38 -38.59 1.84
N SER A 40 12.51 -38.07 0.97
CA SER A 40 12.92 -37.57 -0.33
C SER A 40 14.25 -36.83 -0.18
N LYS A 41 15.23 -37.12 -1.06
CA LYS A 41 16.48 -36.35 -1.12
C LYS A 41 16.23 -34.90 -1.52
N SER A 42 15.02 -34.57 -1.95
CA SER A 42 14.63 -33.22 -2.30
C SER A 42 14.48 -32.34 -1.06
N PRO A 43 14.90 -31.06 -1.12
CA PRO A 43 14.56 -30.08 -0.10
C PRO A 43 13.06 -29.72 -0.09
N TRP A 44 12.34 -30.02 -1.18
CA TRP A 44 10.92 -29.73 -1.32
C TRP A 44 10.05 -30.78 -0.62
N GLN A 45 9.13 -30.32 0.21
CA GLN A 45 8.13 -31.15 0.88
C GLN A 45 6.81 -31.20 0.09
N THR A 46 6.92 -31.12 -1.24
CA THR A 46 5.80 -31.33 -2.17
C THR A 46 5.49 -32.82 -2.27
N LEU A 47 4.35 -33.19 -2.85
CA LEU A 47 3.98 -34.61 -2.96
C LEU A 47 4.98 -35.40 -3.80
N THR A 48 5.51 -34.79 -4.86
CA THR A 48 6.47 -35.43 -5.78
C THR A 48 7.92 -35.23 -5.36
N GLY A 49 8.19 -34.30 -4.42
CA GLY A 49 9.54 -33.82 -4.14
C GLY A 49 10.09 -32.88 -5.22
N GLU A 50 9.30 -32.46 -6.20
CA GLU A 50 9.73 -31.46 -7.18
C GLU A 50 9.49 -30.03 -6.66
N ALA A 51 10.12 -29.05 -7.31
CA ALA A 51 9.87 -27.65 -7.01
C ALA A 51 8.40 -27.27 -7.25
N PRO A 52 7.82 -26.35 -6.45
CA PRO A 52 6.46 -25.88 -6.68
C PRO A 52 6.29 -25.27 -8.07
N LEU A 53 5.20 -25.63 -8.74
CA LEU A 53 4.85 -25.14 -10.07
C LEU A 53 4.41 -23.67 -10.03
N VAL A 54 4.89 -22.85 -10.97
CA VAL A 54 4.40 -21.48 -11.18
C VAL A 54 3.29 -21.49 -12.22
N ILE A 55 2.12 -20.97 -11.86
CA ILE A 55 0.92 -20.93 -12.72
C ILE A 55 0.46 -19.47 -12.85
N ALA A 56 0.49 -18.95 -14.07
CA ALA A 56 0.16 -17.55 -14.39
C ALA A 56 -1.34 -17.40 -14.66
N ARG A 57 -2.10 -16.86 -13.70
CA ARG A 57 -3.57 -16.71 -13.77
C ARG A 57 -3.97 -15.73 -14.87
N GLY A 58 -4.47 -16.24 -15.99
CA GLY A 58 -4.80 -15.40 -17.14
C GLY A 58 -3.57 -14.70 -17.74
N GLY A 59 -2.37 -15.27 -17.57
CA GLY A 59 -1.10 -14.60 -17.85
C GLY A 59 -0.64 -13.74 -16.68
N PHE A 60 -0.02 -12.59 -16.96
CA PHE A 60 0.38 -11.58 -15.98
C PHE A 60 -0.78 -10.62 -15.66
N SER A 61 -1.87 -11.15 -15.12
CA SER A 61 -3.11 -10.41 -14.83
C SER A 61 -2.96 -9.36 -13.71
N GLY A 62 -1.87 -9.43 -12.93
CA GLY A 62 -1.49 -8.41 -11.93
C GLY A 62 -1.23 -7.03 -12.53
N LEU A 63 -0.89 -6.96 -13.82
CA LEU A 63 -0.57 -5.72 -14.53
C LEU A 63 -1.50 -5.46 -15.72
N PHE A 64 -1.80 -6.50 -16.50
CA PHE A 64 -2.60 -6.39 -17.74
C PHE A 64 -4.01 -6.95 -17.55
N PRO A 65 -4.98 -6.59 -18.42
CA PRO A 65 -6.26 -7.28 -18.48
C PRO A 65 -6.09 -8.80 -18.58
N ASP A 66 -6.83 -9.54 -17.75
CA ASP A 66 -6.75 -11.00 -17.65
C ASP A 66 -6.97 -11.64 -19.03
N SER A 67 -6.15 -12.64 -19.36
CA SER A 67 -6.24 -13.42 -20.61
C SER A 67 -5.99 -12.61 -21.88
N SER A 68 -5.47 -11.39 -21.77
CA SER A 68 -5.06 -10.59 -22.93
C SER A 68 -3.75 -11.08 -23.53
N PHE A 69 -3.48 -10.72 -24.78
CA PHE A 69 -2.22 -11.02 -25.45
C PHE A 69 -1.01 -10.49 -24.65
N ASN A 70 -1.10 -9.25 -24.13
CA ASN A 70 -0.03 -8.66 -23.30
C ASN A 70 0.16 -9.43 -22.00
N ALA A 71 -0.92 -9.87 -21.34
CA ALA A 71 -0.81 -10.69 -20.14
C ALA A 71 -0.06 -12.01 -20.41
N TYR A 72 -0.41 -12.75 -21.46
CA TYR A 72 0.24 -14.03 -21.77
C TYR A 72 1.68 -13.87 -22.28
N SER A 73 1.92 -12.92 -23.19
CA SER A 73 3.26 -12.65 -23.74
C SER A 73 4.26 -12.21 -22.66
N PHE A 74 3.81 -11.40 -21.69
CA PHE A 74 4.69 -10.90 -20.63
C PHE A 74 5.17 -11.99 -19.67
N VAL A 75 4.46 -13.13 -19.56
CA VAL A 75 4.93 -14.29 -18.76
C VAL A 75 6.26 -14.80 -19.31
N ALA A 76 6.39 -14.94 -20.64
CA ALA A 76 7.59 -15.48 -21.26
C ALA A 76 8.84 -14.61 -21.05
N SER A 77 8.66 -13.29 -20.85
CA SER A 77 9.76 -12.36 -20.63
C SER A 77 10.08 -12.13 -19.16
N THR A 78 9.23 -12.56 -18.22
CA THR A 78 9.37 -12.20 -16.80
C THR A 78 9.26 -13.36 -15.82
N SER A 79 8.94 -14.58 -16.27
CA SER A 79 8.69 -15.73 -15.39
C SER A 79 9.58 -16.92 -15.72
N ALA A 80 9.52 -17.97 -14.90
CA ALA A 80 10.25 -19.21 -15.13
C ALA A 80 9.88 -19.84 -16.49
N PRO A 81 10.84 -20.42 -17.23
CA PRO A 81 10.58 -21.01 -18.55
C PRO A 81 9.53 -22.13 -18.56
N ASP A 82 9.33 -22.78 -17.41
CA ASP A 82 8.34 -23.83 -17.18
C ASP A 82 7.04 -23.31 -16.55
N ALA A 83 6.85 -21.99 -16.49
CA ALA A 83 5.61 -21.39 -16.02
C ALA A 83 4.43 -21.85 -16.88
N VAL A 84 3.37 -22.27 -16.20
CA VAL A 84 2.14 -22.77 -16.82
C VAL A 84 1.18 -21.62 -17.07
N LEU A 85 0.61 -21.53 -18.27
CA LEU A 85 -0.44 -20.56 -18.56
C LEU A 85 -1.79 -21.11 -18.10
N TRP A 86 -2.57 -20.26 -17.43
CA TRP A 86 -3.92 -20.57 -16.99
C TRP A 86 -4.95 -19.87 -17.87
N CYS A 87 -5.97 -20.62 -18.28
CA CYS A 87 -7.11 -20.11 -19.01
C CYS A 87 -8.41 -20.59 -18.33
N ASP A 88 -9.22 -19.63 -17.87
CA ASP A 88 -10.61 -19.89 -17.52
C ASP A 88 -11.40 -20.06 -18.82
N VAL A 89 -11.87 -21.28 -19.07
CA VAL A 89 -12.53 -21.65 -20.32
C VAL A 89 -14.01 -21.33 -20.22
N GLN A 90 -14.47 -20.46 -21.11
CA GLN A 90 -15.89 -20.15 -21.29
C GLN A 90 -16.34 -20.60 -22.69
N LEU A 91 -17.60 -21.01 -22.85
CA LEU A 91 -18.17 -21.28 -24.18
C LEU A 91 -19.02 -20.11 -24.67
N THR A 92 -18.86 -19.80 -25.94
CA THR A 92 -19.75 -18.91 -26.70
C THR A 92 -21.04 -19.64 -27.08
N LYS A 93 -22.03 -18.88 -27.56
CA LYS A 93 -23.31 -19.39 -28.08
C LYS A 93 -23.17 -20.47 -29.15
N ASP A 94 -22.15 -20.35 -30.00
CA ASP A 94 -21.82 -21.29 -31.08
C ASP A 94 -20.85 -22.40 -30.65
N GLY A 95 -20.57 -22.53 -29.34
CA GLY A 95 -19.78 -23.62 -28.76
C GLY A 95 -18.27 -23.49 -28.95
N VAL A 96 -17.77 -22.29 -29.23
CA VAL A 96 -16.33 -22.00 -29.29
C VAL A 96 -15.82 -21.73 -27.87
N GLY A 97 -14.68 -22.32 -27.51
CA GLY A 97 -14.05 -22.09 -26.21
C GLY A 97 -13.06 -20.94 -26.24
N ILE A 98 -13.28 -19.98 -25.37
CA ILE A 98 -12.48 -18.75 -25.20
C ILE A 98 -11.82 -18.73 -23.83
N CYS A 99 -10.68 -18.05 -23.74
CA CYS A 99 -10.05 -17.72 -22.46
C CYS A 99 -10.61 -16.40 -21.94
N PHE A 100 -11.43 -16.49 -20.90
CA PHE A 100 -12.09 -15.34 -20.30
C PHE A 100 -12.39 -15.62 -18.81
N PRO A 101 -12.12 -14.70 -17.88
CA PRO A 101 -12.07 -14.99 -16.44
C PRO A 101 -13.40 -15.45 -15.83
N TYR A 102 -14.55 -15.02 -16.38
CA TYR A 102 -15.88 -15.33 -15.84
C TYR A 102 -16.92 -15.59 -16.92
N VAL A 103 -18.00 -16.31 -16.58
CA VAL A 103 -19.14 -16.49 -17.51
C VAL A 103 -19.90 -15.19 -17.79
N THR A 104 -19.83 -14.24 -16.85
CA THR A 104 -20.34 -12.87 -16.99
C THR A 104 -19.25 -11.95 -17.53
N MET A 105 -19.58 -11.09 -18.48
CA MET A 105 -18.58 -10.37 -19.28
C MET A 105 -18.35 -8.92 -18.83
N TYR A 106 -19.21 -8.35 -17.99
CA TYR A 106 -19.18 -6.91 -17.67
C TYR A 106 -17.88 -6.42 -17.01
N ASN A 107 -17.34 -7.16 -16.03
CA ASN A 107 -16.22 -6.66 -15.23
C ASN A 107 -14.90 -6.60 -16.02
N ASP A 108 -14.65 -7.58 -16.89
CA ASP A 108 -13.36 -7.79 -17.55
C ASP A 108 -13.41 -7.46 -19.05
N SER A 109 -14.45 -6.76 -19.50
CA SER A 109 -14.55 -6.31 -20.90
C SER A 109 -15.40 -5.06 -21.09
N ASN A 110 -15.30 -4.48 -22.29
CA ASN A 110 -16.16 -3.39 -22.74
C ASN A 110 -17.51 -3.86 -23.33
N VAL A 111 -18.01 -5.07 -23.00
CA VAL A 111 -19.21 -5.65 -23.63
C VAL A 111 -20.45 -4.74 -23.54
N GLN A 112 -20.55 -3.96 -22.47
CA GLN A 112 -21.64 -3.00 -22.25
C GLN A 112 -21.67 -1.89 -23.31
N ASP A 113 -20.51 -1.50 -23.82
CA ASP A 113 -20.39 -0.45 -24.84
C ASP A 113 -20.70 -1.01 -26.23
N ALA A 114 -20.22 -2.23 -26.51
CA ALA A 114 -20.47 -2.93 -27.75
C ALA A 114 -21.95 -3.36 -27.89
N TYR A 115 -22.57 -3.80 -26.79
CA TYR A 115 -23.90 -4.41 -26.79
C TYR A 115 -24.80 -3.98 -25.61
N PRO A 116 -25.12 -2.68 -25.46
CA PRO A 116 -25.79 -2.14 -24.26
C PRO A 116 -27.17 -2.74 -23.96
N LYS A 117 -27.82 -3.35 -24.96
CA LYS A 117 -29.18 -3.90 -24.87
C LYS A 117 -29.24 -5.43 -24.75
N LYS A 118 -28.09 -6.13 -24.73
CA LYS A 118 -28.02 -7.61 -24.68
C LYS A 118 -27.76 -8.16 -23.27
N LYS A 119 -28.22 -7.45 -22.24
CA LYS A 119 -28.17 -7.93 -20.86
C LYS A 119 -29.30 -8.95 -20.63
N ASN A 120 -28.97 -10.14 -20.17
CA ASN A 120 -29.92 -11.21 -19.86
C ASN A 120 -29.88 -11.58 -18.38
N SER A 121 -30.82 -12.41 -17.94
CA SER A 121 -30.88 -12.92 -16.57
C SER A 121 -30.93 -14.44 -16.59
N TYR A 122 -29.96 -15.08 -15.94
CA TYR A 122 -29.87 -16.53 -15.82
C TYR A 122 -29.62 -16.95 -14.37
N LEU A 123 -29.87 -18.22 -14.07
CA LEU A 123 -29.55 -18.79 -12.76
C LEU A 123 -28.11 -19.29 -12.77
N LEU A 124 -27.20 -18.57 -12.10
CA LEU A 124 -25.84 -19.01 -11.89
C LEU A 124 -25.75 -19.68 -10.51
N ASN A 125 -25.52 -21.00 -10.48
CA ASN A 125 -25.54 -21.80 -9.26
C ASN A 125 -26.83 -21.60 -8.41
N GLY A 126 -27.96 -21.42 -9.08
CA GLY A 126 -29.26 -21.19 -8.43
C GLY A 126 -29.58 -19.75 -8.04
N VAL A 127 -28.64 -18.81 -8.24
CA VAL A 127 -28.82 -17.38 -7.97
C VAL A 127 -29.20 -16.66 -9.26
N PRO A 128 -30.31 -15.89 -9.30
CA PRO A 128 -30.62 -15.03 -10.44
C PRO A 128 -29.55 -13.95 -10.61
N THR A 129 -28.84 -14.00 -11.72
CA THR A 129 -27.76 -13.08 -12.07
C THR A 129 -28.10 -12.38 -13.36
N GLN A 130 -28.12 -11.05 -13.34
CA GLN A 130 -28.41 -10.23 -14.52
C GLN A 130 -27.11 -9.61 -15.05
N ASP A 131 -26.66 -10.04 -16.23
CA ASP A 131 -25.39 -9.62 -16.85
C ASP A 131 -25.38 -9.92 -18.37
N TRP A 132 -24.27 -9.63 -19.03
CA TRP A 132 -23.91 -10.13 -20.35
C TRP A 132 -23.21 -11.47 -20.19
N PHE A 133 -23.78 -12.54 -20.74
CA PHE A 133 -23.21 -13.88 -20.59
C PHE A 133 -22.55 -14.34 -21.88
N THR A 134 -21.44 -15.08 -21.78
CA THR A 134 -20.73 -15.60 -22.98
C THR A 134 -21.64 -16.43 -23.90
N VAL A 135 -22.63 -17.12 -23.33
CA VAL A 135 -23.62 -17.94 -24.07
C VAL A 135 -24.60 -17.14 -24.93
N ASP A 136 -24.62 -15.81 -24.80
CA ASP A 136 -25.48 -14.92 -25.60
C ASP A 136 -24.80 -14.43 -26.89
N PHE A 137 -23.48 -14.63 -27.00
CA PHE A 137 -22.63 -14.13 -28.06
C PHE A 137 -22.01 -15.27 -28.84
N THR A 138 -22.04 -15.19 -30.17
CA THR A 138 -21.21 -16.06 -31.01
C THR A 138 -19.75 -15.61 -30.97
N SER A 139 -18.81 -16.48 -31.32
CA SER A 139 -17.40 -16.12 -31.48
C SER A 139 -17.19 -14.87 -32.35
N ARG A 140 -17.99 -14.73 -33.43
CA ARG A 140 -17.96 -13.57 -34.32
C ARG A 140 -18.46 -12.28 -33.65
N ASP A 141 -19.46 -12.37 -32.76
CA ASP A 141 -19.95 -11.19 -32.03
C ASP A 141 -18.84 -10.63 -31.11
N LEU A 142 -17.93 -11.47 -30.62
CA LEU A 142 -16.87 -11.06 -29.70
C LEU A 142 -15.72 -10.29 -30.36
N ASN A 143 -15.66 -10.21 -31.70
CA ASN A 143 -14.61 -9.47 -32.41
C ASN A 143 -14.59 -7.96 -32.11
N THR A 144 -15.70 -7.41 -31.60
CA THR A 144 -15.81 -6.00 -31.19
C THR A 144 -15.76 -5.80 -29.68
N VAL A 145 -15.49 -6.87 -28.92
CA VAL A 145 -15.38 -6.87 -27.46
C VAL A 145 -13.91 -7.06 -27.10
N PHE A 146 -13.41 -6.17 -26.24
CA PHE A 146 -12.02 -6.13 -25.79
C PHE A 146 -11.96 -6.32 -24.28
N LEU A 147 -10.93 -7.03 -23.84
CA LEU A 147 -10.62 -7.24 -22.44
C LEU A 147 -10.14 -5.94 -21.80
N THR A 148 -10.66 -5.66 -20.61
CA THR A 148 -10.31 -4.51 -19.77
C THR A 148 -9.95 -5.00 -18.38
N ARG A 149 -9.32 -4.15 -17.56
CA ARG A 149 -9.05 -4.48 -16.16
C ARG A 149 -10.32 -4.94 -15.43
N GLY A 150 -10.27 -6.11 -14.80
CA GLY A 150 -11.35 -6.61 -13.93
C GLY A 150 -11.30 -6.06 -12.50
N VAL A 151 -10.13 -5.61 -12.07
CA VAL A 151 -9.88 -5.08 -10.71
C VAL A 151 -9.72 -3.57 -10.81
N LEU A 152 -10.69 -2.82 -10.30
CA LEU A 152 -10.74 -1.35 -10.45
C LEU A 152 -9.62 -0.61 -9.71
N SER A 153 -8.98 -1.23 -8.72
CA SER A 153 -7.78 -0.67 -8.08
C SER A 153 -6.53 -0.75 -8.99
N ARG A 154 -6.54 -1.58 -10.04
CA ARG A 154 -5.46 -1.66 -11.03
C ARG A 154 -5.57 -0.55 -12.08
N SER A 155 -4.44 -0.23 -12.70
CA SER A 155 -4.36 0.81 -13.73
C SER A 155 -5.16 0.45 -14.99
N ASN A 156 -5.88 1.43 -15.58
CA ASN A 156 -6.48 1.33 -16.92
C ASN A 156 -5.51 1.71 -18.02
N ALA A 157 -4.25 2.00 -17.70
CA ALA A 157 -3.26 2.36 -18.71
C ALA A 157 -3.11 1.29 -19.81
N PHE A 158 -3.48 0.05 -19.51
CA PHE A 158 -3.44 -1.08 -20.44
C PHE A 158 -4.80 -1.47 -21.03
N ASP A 159 -5.87 -0.74 -20.72
CA ASP A 159 -7.19 -0.92 -21.32
C ASP A 159 -7.15 -0.36 -22.75
N ASN A 160 -7.02 -1.23 -23.74
CA ASN A 160 -6.92 -0.85 -25.14
C ASN A 160 -7.73 -1.79 -26.05
N THR A 161 -7.98 -1.33 -27.28
CA THR A 161 -8.77 -2.07 -28.29
C THR A 161 -8.00 -3.23 -28.93
N GLN A 162 -6.74 -3.47 -28.58
CA GLN A 162 -5.94 -4.59 -29.08
C GLN A 162 -6.09 -5.84 -28.19
N ASN A 163 -6.63 -5.71 -26.98
CA ASN A 163 -6.86 -6.82 -26.07
C ASN A 163 -8.09 -7.66 -26.50
N VAL A 164 -8.04 -8.30 -27.67
CA VAL A 164 -9.12 -9.15 -28.17
C VAL A 164 -9.25 -10.43 -27.34
N ILE A 165 -10.47 -10.95 -27.22
CA ILE A 165 -10.72 -12.22 -26.55
C ILE A 165 -10.21 -13.37 -27.43
N SER A 166 -9.26 -14.14 -26.91
CA SER A 166 -8.64 -15.25 -27.64
C SER A 166 -9.31 -16.59 -27.36
N THR A 167 -9.34 -17.45 -28.37
CA THR A 167 -9.73 -18.86 -28.22
C THR A 167 -8.63 -19.67 -27.53
N VAL A 168 -9.01 -20.81 -26.95
CA VAL A 168 -8.06 -21.75 -26.33
C VAL A 168 -6.98 -22.20 -27.34
N GLN A 169 -7.36 -22.42 -28.60
CA GLN A 169 -6.46 -22.82 -29.66
C GLN A 169 -5.47 -21.71 -30.05
N GLU A 170 -5.93 -20.47 -30.12
CA GLU A 170 -5.08 -19.31 -30.42
C GLU A 170 -4.00 -19.16 -29.35
N VAL A 171 -4.40 -19.13 -28.06
CA VAL A 171 -3.46 -19.05 -26.93
C VAL A 171 -2.40 -20.17 -27.00
N ALA A 172 -2.84 -21.42 -27.22
CA ALA A 172 -1.90 -22.54 -27.33
C ALA A 172 -0.94 -22.43 -28.52
N SER A 173 -1.43 -21.97 -29.68
CA SER A 173 -0.64 -21.90 -30.91
C SER A 173 0.33 -20.71 -30.95
N GLU A 174 -0.07 -19.59 -30.37
CA GLU A 174 0.66 -18.33 -30.37
C GLU A 174 1.76 -18.33 -29.31
N PHE A 175 1.43 -18.70 -28.06
CA PHE A 175 2.37 -18.64 -26.93
C PHE A 175 3.13 -19.94 -26.71
N LYS A 176 2.59 -21.09 -27.16
CA LYS A 176 3.19 -22.42 -27.01
C LYS A 176 3.73 -22.67 -25.60
N PRO A 177 2.87 -22.56 -24.57
CA PRO A 177 3.32 -22.57 -23.19
C PRO A 177 3.93 -23.93 -22.81
N ALA A 178 4.86 -23.91 -21.86
CA ALA A 178 5.50 -25.14 -21.35
C ALA A 178 4.49 -26.10 -20.71
N GLY A 179 3.42 -25.56 -20.13
CA GLY A 179 2.21 -26.29 -19.83
C GLY A 179 0.97 -25.40 -19.94
N PHE A 180 -0.17 -26.00 -20.26
CA PHE A 180 -1.44 -25.29 -20.39
C PHE A 180 -2.48 -25.84 -19.42
N TRP A 181 -3.00 -24.95 -18.57
CA TRP A 181 -4.00 -25.26 -17.56
C TRP A 181 -5.35 -24.67 -17.97
N LEU A 182 -6.33 -25.55 -18.18
CA LEU A 182 -7.70 -25.15 -18.48
C LEU A 182 -8.59 -25.31 -17.23
N ASN A 183 -9.31 -24.25 -16.87
CA ASN A 183 -10.25 -24.29 -15.75
C ASN A 183 -11.70 -24.14 -16.24
N VAL A 184 -12.55 -25.10 -15.88
CA VAL A 184 -13.99 -25.11 -16.18
C VAL A 184 -14.76 -24.74 -14.93
N GLN A 185 -15.31 -23.52 -14.89
CA GLN A 185 -15.98 -22.98 -13.70
C GLN A 185 -17.43 -23.46 -13.53
N HIS A 186 -18.18 -23.63 -14.63
CA HIS A 186 -19.64 -23.78 -14.61
C HIS A 186 -20.17 -24.83 -15.63
N ASP A 187 -19.72 -26.09 -15.57
CA ASP A 187 -20.15 -27.16 -16.52
C ASP A 187 -21.68 -27.37 -16.51
N ALA A 188 -22.30 -27.36 -15.33
CA ALA A 188 -23.74 -27.48 -15.18
C ALA A 188 -24.51 -26.35 -15.88
N PHE A 189 -24.01 -25.11 -15.82
CA PHE A 189 -24.60 -23.96 -16.51
C PHE A 189 -24.60 -24.17 -18.03
N TYR A 190 -23.45 -24.54 -18.62
CA TYR A 190 -23.39 -24.75 -20.07
C TYR A 190 -24.31 -25.87 -20.54
N THR A 191 -24.47 -26.92 -19.74
CA THR A 191 -25.42 -28.01 -20.04
C THR A 191 -26.86 -27.51 -20.12
N GLN A 192 -27.28 -26.59 -19.23
CA GLN A 192 -28.62 -25.97 -19.28
C GLN A 192 -28.85 -25.14 -20.56
N HIS A 193 -27.77 -24.64 -21.16
CA HIS A 193 -27.79 -23.86 -22.39
C HIS A 193 -27.54 -24.70 -23.65
N ASN A 194 -27.68 -26.04 -23.57
CA ASN A 194 -27.43 -26.97 -24.67
C ASN A 194 -25.99 -26.93 -25.23
N LEU A 195 -25.03 -26.51 -24.40
CA LEU A 195 -23.60 -26.53 -24.70
C LEU A 195 -22.91 -27.62 -23.87
N SER A 196 -21.76 -28.11 -24.34
CA SER A 196 -21.05 -29.21 -23.68
C SER A 196 -19.55 -28.92 -23.57
N MET A 197 -19.10 -28.57 -22.35
CA MET A 197 -17.67 -28.40 -22.05
C MET A 197 -16.88 -29.67 -22.32
N SER A 198 -17.42 -30.83 -21.92
CA SER A 198 -16.78 -32.13 -22.19
C SER A 198 -16.56 -32.37 -23.69
N SER A 199 -17.53 -32.02 -24.53
CA SER A 199 -17.42 -32.23 -25.98
C SER A 199 -16.42 -31.26 -26.61
N PHE A 200 -16.42 -29.99 -26.16
CA PHE A 200 -15.41 -29.00 -26.54
C PHE A 200 -14.00 -29.47 -26.17
N LEU A 201 -13.77 -29.84 -24.90
CA LEU A 201 -12.48 -30.26 -24.37
C LEU A 201 -11.90 -31.48 -25.09
N LEU A 202 -12.74 -32.49 -25.37
CA LEU A 202 -12.31 -33.66 -26.15
C LEU A 202 -11.96 -33.30 -27.60
N THR A 203 -12.64 -32.30 -28.18
CA THR A 203 -12.35 -31.84 -29.53
C THR A 203 -11.06 -31.05 -29.58
N VAL A 204 -10.88 -30.07 -28.70
CA VAL A 204 -9.69 -29.21 -28.66
C VAL A 204 -8.43 -29.98 -28.26
N SER A 205 -8.56 -31.02 -27.41
CA SER A 205 -7.44 -31.90 -27.04
C SER A 205 -6.78 -32.66 -28.21
N LYS A 206 -7.43 -32.70 -29.39
CA LYS A 206 -6.85 -33.28 -30.61
C LYS A 206 -5.78 -32.39 -31.24
N THR A 207 -5.81 -31.09 -30.94
CA THR A 207 -4.92 -30.08 -31.53
C THR A 207 -4.13 -29.30 -30.49
N VAL A 208 -4.59 -29.29 -29.24
CA VAL A 208 -3.98 -28.58 -28.12
C VAL A 208 -3.60 -29.58 -27.03
N ILE A 209 -2.38 -29.48 -26.52
CA ILE A 209 -1.96 -30.24 -25.35
C ILE A 209 -2.55 -29.56 -24.12
N ILE A 210 -3.30 -30.32 -23.32
CA ILE A 210 -3.88 -29.87 -22.07
C ILE A 210 -3.16 -30.64 -20.96
N ASP A 211 -2.34 -29.95 -20.17
CA ASP A 211 -1.57 -30.57 -19.10
C ASP A 211 -2.38 -30.71 -17.82
N TYR A 212 -3.22 -29.71 -17.55
CA TYR A 212 -4.05 -29.64 -16.36
C TYR A 212 -5.48 -29.25 -16.72
N LEU A 213 -6.43 -29.91 -16.06
CA LEU A 213 -7.84 -29.59 -16.19
C LEU A 213 -8.46 -29.51 -14.79
N SER A 214 -8.98 -28.33 -14.45
CA SER A 214 -9.63 -28.09 -13.17
C SER A 214 -11.09 -27.71 -13.30
N SER A 215 -11.83 -27.98 -12.23
CA SER A 215 -13.22 -27.56 -12.08
C SER A 215 -13.60 -27.57 -10.60
N PRO A 216 -14.52 -26.70 -10.16
CA PRO A 216 -15.11 -26.78 -8.83
C PRO A 216 -16.27 -27.80 -8.77
N GLU A 217 -16.76 -28.32 -9.91
CA GLU A 217 -17.90 -29.22 -9.94
C GLU A 217 -17.48 -30.70 -9.93
N VAL A 218 -18.00 -31.50 -8.99
CA VAL A 218 -17.68 -32.94 -8.91
C VAL A 218 -18.29 -33.72 -10.08
N SER A 219 -19.48 -33.33 -10.54
CA SER A 219 -20.15 -33.93 -11.71
C SER A 219 -19.32 -33.83 -12.99
N PHE A 220 -18.58 -32.73 -13.17
CA PHE A 220 -17.71 -32.54 -14.32
C PHE A 220 -16.67 -33.66 -14.44
N PHE A 221 -15.97 -33.97 -13.34
CA PHE A 221 -14.96 -35.04 -13.33
C PHE A 221 -15.58 -36.41 -13.58
N ARG A 222 -16.77 -36.69 -13.04
CA ARG A 222 -17.48 -37.96 -13.31
C ARG A 222 -17.85 -38.11 -14.78
N ASN A 223 -18.23 -37.02 -15.43
CA ASN A 223 -18.64 -37.01 -16.83
C ASN A 223 -17.44 -37.20 -17.78
N ILE A 224 -16.28 -36.62 -17.44
CA ILE A 224 -15.11 -36.56 -18.34
C ILE A 224 -14.00 -37.55 -18.00
N GLY A 225 -13.92 -38.04 -16.76
CA GLY A 225 -12.76 -38.70 -16.17
C GLY A 225 -12.31 -40.03 -16.79
N GLY A 226 -13.14 -40.65 -17.63
CA GLY A 226 -12.79 -41.85 -18.42
C GLY A 226 -12.74 -41.63 -19.93
N ARG A 227 -12.98 -40.40 -20.40
CA ARG A 227 -13.06 -40.07 -21.84
C ARG A 227 -11.71 -39.63 -22.40
N PHE A 228 -10.81 -39.16 -21.53
CA PHE A 228 -9.42 -38.95 -21.89
C PHE A 228 -8.63 -40.27 -21.80
N GLY A 229 -7.70 -40.48 -22.73
CA GLY A 229 -6.82 -41.65 -22.71
C GLY A 229 -5.81 -41.62 -21.55
N LYS A 230 -4.91 -42.61 -21.49
CA LYS A 230 -3.88 -42.71 -20.44
C LYS A 230 -2.93 -41.50 -20.36
N THR A 231 -2.84 -40.74 -21.44
CA THR A 231 -2.02 -39.52 -21.57
C THR A 231 -2.87 -38.25 -21.47
N GLY A 232 -4.04 -38.33 -20.83
CA GLY A 232 -4.92 -37.19 -20.59
C GLY A 232 -4.38 -36.18 -19.57
N PRO A 233 -5.07 -35.04 -19.39
CA PRO A 233 -4.67 -34.01 -18.44
C PRO A 233 -4.70 -34.52 -17.00
N LYS A 234 -3.91 -33.89 -16.13
CA LYS A 234 -4.06 -34.05 -14.69
C LYS A 234 -5.34 -33.35 -14.22
N PHE A 235 -6.24 -34.10 -13.58
CA PHE A 235 -7.45 -33.54 -12.99
C PHE A 235 -7.15 -32.89 -11.64
N VAL A 236 -7.61 -31.65 -11.47
CA VAL A 236 -7.42 -30.87 -10.24
C VAL A 236 -8.74 -30.32 -9.75
N PHE A 237 -9.19 -30.75 -8.57
CA PHE A 237 -10.44 -30.26 -7.99
C PHE A 237 -10.23 -28.87 -7.37
N ARG A 238 -11.00 -27.88 -7.83
CA ARG A 238 -10.89 -26.49 -7.34
C ARG A 238 -11.85 -26.28 -6.18
N PHE A 239 -11.33 -25.89 -5.02
CA PHE A 239 -12.14 -25.42 -3.91
C PHE A 239 -12.51 -23.94 -4.08
N LEU A 240 -13.73 -23.59 -3.69
CA LEU A 240 -14.18 -22.21 -3.50
C LEU A 240 -14.14 -21.86 -2.01
N ASP A 241 -14.96 -20.92 -1.54
CA ASP A 241 -15.00 -20.60 -0.11
C ASP A 241 -15.60 -21.76 0.70
N LYS A 242 -15.21 -21.86 1.98
CA LYS A 242 -15.57 -23.02 2.83
C LYS A 242 -17.07 -23.18 3.00
N ASP A 243 -17.81 -22.08 2.96
CA ASP A 243 -19.25 -22.02 3.15
C ASP A 243 -20.03 -22.15 1.82
N ASP A 244 -19.34 -22.02 0.68
CA ASP A 244 -19.95 -22.26 -0.62
C ASP A 244 -20.35 -23.73 -0.77
N VAL A 245 -21.45 -23.96 -1.49
CA VAL A 245 -22.01 -25.29 -1.75
C VAL A 245 -21.59 -25.76 -3.14
N GLU A 246 -21.01 -26.97 -3.20
CA GLU A 246 -20.73 -27.62 -4.47
C GLU A 246 -22.04 -28.19 -5.05
N VAL A 247 -22.33 -27.81 -6.29
CA VAL A 247 -23.65 -27.95 -6.92
C VAL A 247 -24.11 -29.39 -7.12
N SER A 248 -23.20 -30.34 -7.31
CA SER A 248 -23.55 -31.72 -7.65
C SER A 248 -23.67 -32.67 -6.45
N THR A 249 -22.98 -32.36 -5.35
CA THR A 249 -22.99 -33.11 -4.10
C THR A 249 -23.86 -32.47 -3.04
N ASN A 250 -24.24 -31.19 -3.22
CA ASN A 250 -24.98 -30.38 -2.26
C ASN A 250 -24.31 -30.35 -0.87
N GLN A 251 -22.97 -30.41 -0.86
CA GLN A 251 -22.14 -30.29 0.33
C GLN A 251 -21.32 -29.02 0.23
N THR A 252 -20.99 -28.41 1.38
CA THR A 252 -20.07 -27.28 1.38
C THR A 252 -18.65 -27.72 1.04
N TYR A 253 -17.85 -26.84 0.45
CA TYR A 253 -16.42 -27.12 0.22
C TYR A 253 -15.67 -27.39 1.53
N GLY A 254 -16.08 -26.74 2.64
CA GLY A 254 -15.59 -27.03 3.99
C GLY A 254 -15.96 -28.41 4.54
N SER A 255 -17.02 -29.04 4.02
CA SER A 255 -17.34 -30.45 4.28
C SER A 255 -16.50 -31.38 3.40
N LEU A 256 -16.42 -31.08 2.10
CA LEU A 256 -15.64 -31.87 1.13
C LEU A 256 -14.16 -31.93 1.49
N MET A 257 -13.58 -30.84 2.03
CA MET A 257 -12.17 -30.81 2.43
C MET A 257 -11.83 -31.83 3.54
N LYS A 258 -12.82 -32.34 4.29
CA LYS A 258 -12.62 -33.36 5.32
C LYS A 258 -12.58 -34.78 4.75
N ASN A 259 -12.93 -34.97 3.48
CA ASN A 259 -12.95 -36.26 2.80
C ASN A 259 -12.05 -36.26 1.55
N LEU A 260 -10.75 -36.07 1.77
CA LEU A 260 -9.75 -36.03 0.70
C LEU A 260 -9.63 -37.36 -0.05
N THR A 261 -9.91 -38.49 0.61
CA THR A 261 -9.98 -39.81 -0.03
C THR A 261 -11.09 -39.90 -1.08
N PHE A 262 -12.23 -39.25 -0.86
CA PHE A 262 -13.29 -39.16 -1.86
C PHE A 262 -12.83 -38.34 -3.07
N ILE A 263 -12.17 -37.19 -2.83
CA ILE A 263 -11.64 -36.34 -3.91
C ILE A 263 -10.59 -37.08 -4.74
N LYS A 264 -9.73 -37.87 -4.09
CA LYS A 264 -8.72 -38.69 -4.75
C LYS A 264 -9.29 -39.71 -5.75
N THR A 265 -10.57 -40.07 -5.65
CA THR A 265 -11.21 -41.00 -6.60
C THR A 265 -11.36 -40.42 -8.01
N PHE A 266 -11.31 -39.10 -8.16
CA PHE A 266 -11.51 -38.44 -9.46
C PHE A 266 -10.47 -37.34 -9.78
N ALA A 267 -9.68 -36.90 -8.80
CA ALA A 267 -8.65 -35.88 -9.00
C ALA A 267 -7.25 -36.37 -8.56
N SER A 268 -6.23 -35.85 -9.23
CA SER A 268 -4.81 -36.03 -8.87
C SER A 268 -4.25 -34.90 -8.01
N GLY A 269 -4.96 -33.78 -7.94
CA GLY A 269 -4.61 -32.66 -7.07
C GLY A 269 -5.82 -31.81 -6.71
N VAL A 270 -5.58 -30.80 -5.89
CA VAL A 270 -6.56 -29.81 -5.44
C VAL A 270 -5.99 -28.41 -5.59
N LEU A 271 -6.82 -27.46 -6.00
CA LEU A 271 -6.50 -26.03 -6.01
C LEU A 271 -7.32 -25.36 -4.91
N VAL A 272 -6.69 -24.68 -3.96
CA VAL A 272 -7.36 -24.10 -2.80
C VAL A 272 -7.03 -22.63 -2.59
N PRO A 273 -7.99 -21.80 -2.14
CA PRO A 273 -7.69 -20.47 -1.64
C PRO A 273 -6.66 -20.53 -0.52
N LYS A 274 -5.74 -19.57 -0.49
CA LYS A 274 -4.65 -19.51 0.50
C LYS A 274 -5.12 -19.60 1.96
N SER A 275 -6.34 -19.16 2.26
CA SER A 275 -7.01 -19.23 3.57
C SER A 275 -7.32 -20.66 4.06
N TYR A 276 -7.29 -21.67 3.19
CA TYR A 276 -7.38 -23.08 3.59
C TYR A 276 -6.11 -23.57 4.28
N ILE A 277 -4.97 -23.00 3.91
CA ILE A 277 -3.64 -23.40 4.39
C ILE A 277 -3.24 -22.48 5.54
N TRP A 278 -3.26 -21.16 5.31
CA TRP A 278 -2.98 -20.13 6.30
C TRP A 278 -4.23 -19.29 6.54
N PRO A 279 -5.07 -19.64 7.53
CA PRO A 279 -6.25 -18.85 7.85
C PRO A 279 -5.85 -17.46 8.32
N VAL A 280 -6.65 -16.45 7.97
CA VAL A 280 -6.39 -15.05 8.32
C VAL A 280 -7.57 -14.50 9.12
N LYS A 281 -7.27 -13.75 10.19
CA LYS A 281 -8.26 -12.98 10.96
C LYS A 281 -7.71 -11.59 11.23
N ASP A 282 -8.50 -10.57 10.91
CA ASP A 282 -8.12 -9.15 11.08
C ASP A 282 -6.78 -8.80 10.41
N GLN A 283 -6.50 -9.39 9.23
CA GLN A 283 -5.21 -9.33 8.51
C GLN A 283 -3.99 -9.94 9.25
N TYR A 284 -4.20 -10.78 10.27
CA TYR A 284 -3.15 -11.58 10.90
C TYR A 284 -3.30 -13.05 10.59
N LEU A 285 -2.17 -13.73 10.37
CA LEU A 285 -2.14 -15.18 10.22
C LEU A 285 -2.55 -15.86 11.53
N LEU A 286 -3.40 -16.87 11.41
CA LEU A 286 -3.62 -17.90 12.42
C LEU A 286 -2.65 -19.06 12.16
N PRO A 287 -2.52 -20.03 13.10
CA PRO A 287 -1.75 -21.24 12.83
C PRO A 287 -2.19 -21.91 11.53
N HIS A 288 -1.23 -22.35 10.71
CA HIS A 288 -1.55 -23.09 9.49
C HIS A 288 -2.31 -24.38 9.81
N THR A 289 -3.09 -24.83 8.85
CA THR A 289 -3.84 -26.09 8.96
C THR A 289 -2.95 -27.28 8.58
N SER A 290 -3.43 -28.50 8.86
CA SER A 290 -2.81 -29.75 8.39
C SER A 290 -3.14 -30.07 6.92
N PHE A 291 -3.91 -29.22 6.23
CA PHE A 291 -4.54 -29.54 4.94
C PHE A 291 -3.55 -30.03 3.89
N VAL A 292 -2.39 -29.37 3.75
CA VAL A 292 -1.37 -29.76 2.76
C VAL A 292 -0.87 -31.18 3.02
N ARG A 293 -0.53 -31.48 4.27
CA ARG A 293 -0.03 -32.79 4.69
C ARG A 293 -1.10 -33.88 4.58
N ASP A 294 -2.34 -33.56 4.92
CA ASP A 294 -3.47 -34.50 4.80
C ASP A 294 -3.76 -34.82 3.33
N ALA A 295 -3.70 -33.82 2.45
CA ALA A 295 -3.84 -34.00 1.00
C ALA A 295 -2.70 -34.82 0.40
N HIS A 296 -1.46 -34.53 0.79
CA HIS A 296 -0.30 -35.33 0.38
C HIS A 296 -0.40 -36.78 0.84
N THR A 297 -0.86 -37.00 2.07
CA THR A 297 -1.11 -38.36 2.62
C THR A 297 -2.18 -39.09 1.82
N ALA A 298 -3.20 -38.38 1.34
CA ALA A 298 -4.21 -38.92 0.43
C ALA A 298 -3.71 -39.06 -1.03
N GLY A 299 -2.48 -38.65 -1.34
CA GLY A 299 -1.89 -38.69 -2.68
C GLY A 299 -2.41 -37.62 -3.64
N LEU A 300 -2.80 -36.46 -3.11
CA LEU A 300 -3.24 -35.28 -3.87
C LEU A 300 -2.18 -34.18 -3.82
N GLN A 301 -1.79 -33.67 -4.99
CA GLN A 301 -0.99 -32.43 -5.07
C GLN A 301 -1.84 -31.24 -4.61
N VAL A 302 -1.23 -30.23 -3.98
CA VAL A 302 -1.92 -29.03 -3.49
C VAL A 302 -1.38 -27.78 -4.16
N TYR A 303 -2.24 -27.09 -4.89
CA TYR A 303 -1.95 -25.80 -5.50
C TYR A 303 -2.66 -24.71 -4.71
N GLY A 304 -1.95 -23.62 -4.37
CA GLY A 304 -2.55 -22.47 -3.70
C GLY A 304 -3.00 -21.40 -4.69
N SER A 305 -4.13 -20.73 -4.42
CA SER A 305 -4.63 -19.60 -5.22
C SER A 305 -4.82 -18.34 -4.38
N GLY A 306 -4.90 -17.18 -5.06
CA GLY A 306 -5.11 -15.87 -4.44
C GLY A 306 -3.82 -15.15 -4.08
N PHE A 307 -2.74 -15.42 -4.83
CA PHE A 307 -1.47 -14.72 -4.70
C PHE A 307 -1.44 -13.51 -5.64
N ALA A 308 -1.31 -12.33 -5.04
CA ALA A 308 -1.24 -11.06 -5.73
C ALA A 308 -0.36 -10.10 -4.92
N ASN A 309 0.46 -9.30 -5.60
CA ASN A 309 1.38 -8.37 -4.95
C ASN A 309 0.72 -7.03 -4.59
N ASP A 310 -0.41 -6.71 -5.21
CA ASP A 310 -1.13 -5.44 -5.14
C ASP A 310 -2.40 -5.51 -4.26
N PHE A 311 -2.37 -6.37 -3.25
CA PHE A 311 -3.47 -6.58 -2.32
C PHE A 311 -2.96 -6.58 -0.87
N ASP A 312 -3.86 -6.35 0.09
CA ASP A 312 -3.53 -6.45 1.51
C ASP A 312 -3.14 -7.88 1.89
N ILE A 313 -1.84 -8.12 1.97
CA ILE A 313 -1.28 -9.34 2.58
C ILE A 313 -1.25 -9.19 4.10
N ALA A 314 -1.19 -10.32 4.81
CA ALA A 314 -1.19 -10.30 6.27
C ALA A 314 0.00 -9.49 6.83
N TYR A 315 -0.22 -8.77 7.95
CA TYR A 315 0.83 -7.97 8.62
C TYR A 315 2.08 -8.79 8.98
N ASN A 316 1.93 -10.10 9.16
CA ASN A 316 3.01 -11.04 9.41
C ASN A 316 4.09 -11.04 8.31
N TYR A 317 3.75 -10.62 7.09
CA TYR A 317 4.66 -10.55 5.96
C TYR A 317 5.24 -9.16 5.74
N SER A 318 4.89 -8.15 6.56
CA SER A 318 5.45 -6.79 6.44
C SER A 318 5.31 -6.21 5.01
N TYR A 319 4.18 -6.47 4.35
CA TYR A 319 3.91 -6.09 2.95
C TYR A 319 4.88 -6.66 1.91
N ASP A 320 5.66 -7.68 2.25
CA ASP A 320 6.55 -8.39 1.33
C ASP A 320 5.85 -9.58 0.65
N PRO A 321 5.48 -9.49 -0.64
CA PRO A 321 4.79 -10.59 -1.31
C PRO A 321 5.66 -11.85 -1.40
N LEU A 322 6.97 -11.70 -1.53
CA LEU A 322 7.90 -12.82 -1.63
C LEU A 322 7.98 -13.60 -0.30
N ALA A 323 7.87 -12.91 0.84
CA ALA A 323 7.73 -13.55 2.15
C ALA A 323 6.43 -14.39 2.24
N GLU A 324 5.33 -13.92 1.63
CA GLU A 324 4.10 -14.70 1.52
C GLU A 324 4.36 -16.00 0.76
N TYR A 325 4.89 -15.97 -0.47
CA TYR A 325 5.17 -17.21 -1.24
C TYR A 325 6.05 -18.19 -0.46
N LEU A 326 7.14 -17.71 0.16
CA LEU A 326 8.04 -18.57 0.95
C LEU A 326 7.32 -19.26 2.11
N SER A 327 6.35 -18.61 2.75
CA SER A 327 5.58 -19.22 3.85
C SER A 327 4.73 -20.44 3.43
N PHE A 328 4.46 -20.62 2.14
CA PHE A 328 3.70 -21.76 1.61
C PHE A 328 4.59 -22.90 1.09
N MET A 329 5.90 -22.70 0.98
CA MET A 329 6.82 -23.71 0.42
C MET A 329 8.10 -23.96 1.20
N ASP A 330 8.56 -23.02 2.01
CA ASP A 330 9.85 -23.06 2.71
C ASP A 330 9.69 -22.64 4.18
N ASN A 331 8.63 -23.17 4.84
CA ASN A 331 8.32 -22.92 6.25
C ASN A 331 8.85 -24.03 7.20
N GLY A 332 9.40 -25.12 6.63
CA GLY A 332 9.95 -26.26 7.37
C GLY A 332 8.98 -27.40 7.68
N ASP A 333 7.67 -27.23 7.53
CA ASP A 333 6.64 -28.26 7.82
C ASP A 333 5.92 -28.83 6.58
N PHE A 334 5.79 -28.04 5.51
CA PHE A 334 5.21 -28.49 4.24
C PHE A 334 5.65 -27.63 3.06
N SER A 335 5.41 -28.13 1.85
CA SER A 335 5.46 -27.31 0.63
C SER A 335 4.21 -27.55 -0.22
N VAL A 336 3.54 -26.48 -0.66
CA VAL A 336 2.53 -26.61 -1.72
C VAL A 336 3.19 -27.04 -3.04
N ASP A 337 2.48 -27.79 -3.87
CA ASP A 337 2.93 -28.27 -5.17
C ASP A 337 2.90 -27.19 -6.26
N GLY A 338 2.27 -26.03 -6.01
CA GLY A 338 2.36 -24.87 -6.89
C GLY A 338 1.49 -23.69 -6.50
N PHE A 339 1.65 -22.61 -7.27
CA PHE A 339 1.06 -21.30 -7.02
C PHE A 339 0.31 -20.81 -8.25
N LEU A 340 -1.00 -20.57 -8.11
CA LEU A 340 -1.77 -19.78 -9.06
C LEU A 340 -1.68 -18.30 -8.66
N SER A 341 -0.99 -17.53 -9.49
CA SER A 341 -0.57 -16.15 -9.18
C SER A 341 -0.91 -15.18 -10.30
N ASP A 342 -1.27 -13.96 -9.91
CA ASP A 342 -1.41 -12.79 -10.79
C ASP A 342 -0.03 -12.19 -11.17
N PHE A 343 1.00 -12.49 -10.39
CA PHE A 343 2.39 -12.01 -10.51
C PHE A 343 3.36 -13.20 -10.59
N PRO A 344 3.36 -13.95 -11.70
CA PRO A 344 4.16 -15.17 -11.84
C PRO A 344 5.67 -14.91 -11.75
N SER A 345 6.16 -13.69 -11.95
CA SER A 345 7.57 -13.31 -11.74
C SER A 345 8.00 -13.42 -10.28
N THR A 346 7.18 -12.94 -9.33
CA THR A 346 7.46 -13.07 -7.89
C THR A 346 7.40 -14.52 -7.44
N ALA A 347 6.44 -15.30 -7.95
CA ALA A 347 6.41 -16.75 -7.68
C ALA A 347 7.67 -17.44 -8.23
N SER A 348 8.10 -17.09 -9.45
CA SER A 348 9.31 -17.62 -10.09
C SER A 348 10.56 -17.30 -9.27
N SER A 349 10.72 -16.04 -8.85
CA SER A 349 11.86 -15.64 -8.03
C SER A 349 11.82 -16.30 -6.65
N ALA A 350 10.65 -16.42 -6.02
CA ALA A 350 10.51 -17.10 -4.74
C ALA A 350 10.96 -18.57 -4.83
N VAL A 351 10.47 -19.31 -5.82
CA VAL A 351 10.80 -20.73 -6.02
C VAL A 351 12.28 -20.89 -6.40
N ASP A 352 12.78 -20.10 -7.35
CA ASP A 352 14.10 -20.32 -7.93
C ASP A 352 15.25 -19.53 -7.27
N CYS A 353 15.03 -18.37 -6.66
CA CYS A 353 16.11 -17.52 -6.14
C CYS A 353 16.16 -17.42 -4.62
N PHE A 354 15.02 -17.62 -3.95
CA PHE A 354 14.86 -17.27 -2.54
C PHE A 354 14.46 -18.43 -1.62
N SER A 355 14.11 -19.58 -2.18
CA SER A 355 13.86 -20.79 -1.42
C SER A 355 15.14 -21.41 -0.87
N HIS A 356 15.02 -21.99 0.31
CA HIS A 356 16.04 -22.72 1.05
C HIS A 356 17.32 -21.91 1.28
N LEU A 357 17.17 -20.59 1.43
CA LEU A 357 18.23 -19.72 1.90
C LEU A 357 18.45 -20.00 3.39
N GLY A 358 19.40 -20.88 3.70
CA GLY A 358 19.77 -21.15 5.09
C GLY A 358 20.12 -19.86 5.83
N SER A 359 19.98 -19.85 7.16
CA SER A 359 20.27 -18.67 7.99
C SER A 359 21.70 -18.13 7.83
N ASN A 360 22.64 -19.00 7.42
CA ASN A 360 24.04 -18.68 7.15
C ASN A 360 24.38 -18.62 5.64
N ALA A 361 23.39 -18.40 4.77
CA ALA A 361 23.64 -18.27 3.33
C ALA A 361 24.64 -17.15 3.06
N SER A 362 25.68 -17.45 2.27
CA SER A 362 26.70 -16.49 1.89
C SER A 362 26.08 -15.34 1.08
N THR A 363 26.56 -14.13 1.34
CA THR A 363 26.26 -12.96 0.51
C THR A 363 26.67 -13.20 -0.93
N GLN A 364 25.74 -12.93 -1.87
CA GLN A 364 25.99 -13.05 -3.32
C GLN A 364 26.13 -11.69 -3.99
N VAL A 365 25.58 -10.63 -3.39
CA VAL A 365 25.62 -9.27 -3.91
C VAL A 365 26.27 -8.35 -2.88
N ASP A 366 27.29 -7.60 -3.27
CA ASP A 366 28.01 -6.70 -2.37
C ASP A 366 27.37 -5.31 -2.37
N PHE A 367 26.54 -5.04 -1.36
CA PHE A 367 26.01 -3.71 -1.04
C PHE A 367 25.64 -3.64 0.46
N LEU A 368 25.48 -2.43 0.98
CA LEU A 368 25.08 -2.21 2.37
C LEU A 368 23.56 -2.11 2.52
N VAL A 369 23.01 -2.88 3.46
CA VAL A 369 21.65 -2.73 3.96
C VAL A 369 21.69 -1.81 5.16
N ILE A 370 21.21 -0.58 4.99
CA ILE A 370 21.13 0.45 6.03
C ILE A 370 19.65 0.56 6.43
N SER A 371 19.34 0.49 7.73
CA SER A 371 17.97 0.73 8.19
C SER A 371 17.57 2.20 8.01
N LYS A 372 16.28 2.51 8.05
CA LYS A 372 15.74 3.86 8.18
C LYS A 372 14.95 3.97 9.48
N ASN A 373 15.57 4.52 10.50
CA ASN A 373 15.14 4.55 11.90
C ASN A 373 14.82 3.15 12.46
N GLY A 374 15.65 2.16 12.14
CA GLY A 374 15.38 0.75 12.42
C GLY A 374 14.38 0.13 11.44
N ALA A 375 13.66 -0.91 11.85
CA ALA A 375 12.58 -1.53 11.07
C ALA A 375 11.28 -0.73 11.22
N ASN A 376 11.30 0.55 10.79
CA ASN A 376 10.17 1.49 10.91
C ASN A 376 8.91 1.04 10.14
N GLY A 377 9.06 0.07 9.22
CA GLY A 377 7.95 -0.61 8.55
C GLY A 377 7.13 -1.53 9.46
N ASP A 378 7.72 -2.00 10.56
CA ASP A 378 7.12 -2.99 11.47
C ASP A 378 6.79 -2.42 12.86
N TYR A 379 7.61 -1.48 13.33
CA TYR A 379 7.51 -0.86 14.66
C TYR A 379 7.66 0.66 14.55
N PRO A 380 7.19 1.44 15.54
CA PRO A 380 7.53 2.86 15.64
C PRO A 380 9.04 3.05 15.55
N GLY A 381 9.50 3.84 14.58
CA GLY A 381 10.92 4.04 14.31
C GLY A 381 11.67 4.65 15.50
N SER A 382 12.99 4.46 15.51
CA SER A 382 13.89 4.90 16.59
C SER A 382 13.60 4.31 17.97
N THR A 383 12.88 3.19 18.03
CA THR A 383 12.64 2.44 19.26
C THR A 383 13.60 1.26 19.40
N ASP A 384 13.78 0.79 20.64
CA ASP A 384 14.49 -0.45 20.98
C ASP A 384 14.01 -1.66 20.15
N LEU A 385 12.69 -1.82 19.95
CA LEU A 385 12.12 -2.89 19.14
C LEU A 385 12.40 -2.71 17.65
N ALA A 386 12.28 -1.49 17.10
CA ALA A 386 12.60 -1.23 15.70
C ALA A 386 14.07 -1.53 15.39
N TYR A 387 15.00 -1.16 16.27
CA TYR A 387 16.42 -1.47 16.11
C TYR A 387 16.73 -2.95 16.28
N SER A 388 16.15 -3.60 17.30
CA SER A 388 16.32 -5.04 17.51
C SER A 388 15.82 -5.85 16.31
N LYS A 389 14.68 -5.45 15.73
CA LYS A 389 14.12 -6.06 14.51
C LYS A 389 15.03 -5.83 13.31
N ALA A 390 15.53 -4.61 13.08
CA ALA A 390 16.47 -4.32 11.99
C ALA A 390 17.75 -5.19 12.05
N ILE A 391 18.32 -5.35 13.26
CA ILE A 391 19.49 -6.22 13.47
C ILE A 391 19.16 -7.68 13.15
N LYS A 392 18.03 -8.17 13.67
CA LYS A 392 17.57 -9.54 13.45
C LYS A 392 17.29 -9.82 11.96
N ASP A 393 16.74 -8.84 11.27
CA ASP A 393 16.42 -8.90 9.84
C ASP A 393 17.65 -8.85 8.95
N GLY A 394 18.83 -8.53 9.50
CA GLY A 394 20.09 -8.57 8.80
C GLY A 394 20.53 -7.24 8.18
N ALA A 395 20.13 -6.10 8.76
CA ALA A 395 20.78 -4.82 8.46
C ALA A 395 22.29 -4.92 8.72
N ASP A 396 23.10 -4.37 7.81
CA ASP A 396 24.54 -4.22 8.01
C ASP A 396 24.82 -3.01 8.92
N ILE A 397 24.03 -1.94 8.75
CA ILE A 397 24.14 -0.68 9.48
C ILE A 397 22.75 -0.28 9.99
N ILE A 398 22.68 0.12 11.25
CA ILE A 398 21.50 0.82 11.78
C ILE A 398 21.76 2.32 11.85
N ASP A 399 20.71 3.10 11.62
CA ASP A 399 20.76 4.55 11.55
C ASP A 399 20.07 5.24 12.74
N CYS A 400 20.56 6.42 13.11
CA CYS A 400 19.95 7.27 14.13
C CYS A 400 19.92 8.71 13.64
N ALA A 401 18.74 9.21 13.30
CA ALA A 401 18.52 10.65 13.13
C ALA A 401 18.53 11.31 14.51
N VAL A 402 19.54 12.12 14.80
CA VAL A 402 19.75 12.68 16.14
C VAL A 402 18.92 13.93 16.35
N GLN A 403 18.12 13.91 17.41
CA GLN A 403 17.43 15.08 17.93
C GLN A 403 18.00 15.46 19.30
N MET A 404 17.86 16.73 19.65
CA MET A 404 18.29 17.26 20.96
C MET A 404 17.07 17.56 21.82
N SER A 405 17.11 17.11 23.08
CA SER A 405 16.19 17.57 24.12
C SER A 405 16.59 18.96 24.64
N SER A 406 15.67 19.63 25.35
CA SER A 406 15.90 20.97 25.91
C SER A 406 17.03 21.04 26.94
N ASP A 407 17.31 19.92 27.62
CA ASP A 407 18.39 19.71 28.60
C ASP A 407 19.68 19.16 27.96
N GLY A 408 19.76 19.10 26.62
CA GLY A 408 20.98 18.80 25.88
C GLY A 408 21.32 17.32 25.74
N ILE A 409 20.36 16.42 25.93
CA ILE A 409 20.55 14.98 25.72
C ILE A 409 20.25 14.62 24.25
N PRO A 410 21.21 14.00 23.53
CA PRO A 410 20.97 13.51 22.17
C PRO A 410 20.23 12.17 22.18
N PHE A 411 19.22 12.03 21.31
CA PHE A 411 18.44 10.81 21.17
C PHE A 411 18.01 10.56 19.72
N CYS A 412 17.61 9.33 19.41
CA CYS A 412 17.20 8.95 18.05
C CYS A 412 15.73 9.27 17.83
N LEU A 413 15.43 10.06 16.79
CA LEU A 413 14.08 10.30 16.31
C LEU A 413 14.10 10.82 14.87
N ASN A 414 13.18 10.32 14.05
CA ASN A 414 13.07 10.62 12.62
C ASN A 414 12.76 12.08 12.27
N SER A 415 12.27 12.88 13.23
CA SER A 415 11.85 14.26 13.01
C SER A 415 12.05 15.06 14.30
N THR A 416 12.41 16.34 14.16
CA THR A 416 12.46 17.28 15.30
C THR A 416 11.07 17.57 15.85
N ASN A 417 10.01 17.43 15.04
CA ASN A 417 8.63 17.61 15.47
C ASN A 417 8.09 16.29 16.06
N LEU A 418 7.92 16.27 17.38
CA LEU A 418 7.46 15.08 18.12
C LEU A 418 6.08 14.61 17.65
N GLY A 419 5.24 15.50 17.12
CA GLY A 419 3.89 15.14 16.64
C GLY A 419 3.85 14.23 15.41
N GLU A 420 4.97 14.03 14.73
CA GLU A 420 5.03 13.19 13.51
C GLU A 420 5.21 11.70 13.81
N SER A 421 5.73 11.37 15.00
CA SER A 421 6.07 10.01 15.39
C SER A 421 5.75 9.69 16.85
N MET A 422 5.10 10.61 17.58
CA MET A 422 4.62 10.41 18.95
C MET A 422 3.15 10.78 19.08
N ASN A 423 2.43 10.09 19.97
CA ASN A 423 1.10 10.51 20.39
C ASN A 423 1.21 11.69 21.37
N ILE A 424 1.16 12.91 20.84
CA ILE A 424 1.26 14.15 21.63
C ILE A 424 -0.11 14.73 22.02
N VAL A 425 -1.19 14.32 21.35
CA VAL A 425 -2.51 14.97 21.45
C VAL A 425 -3.11 14.84 22.85
N GLN A 426 -2.88 13.72 23.51
CA GLN A 426 -3.41 13.41 24.84
C GLN A 426 -2.44 13.78 25.97
N THR A 427 -1.37 14.52 25.67
CA THR A 427 -0.29 14.83 26.64
C THR A 427 -0.44 16.24 27.21
N PRO A 428 0.05 16.49 28.44
CA PRO A 428 0.06 17.84 29.02
C PRO A 428 0.98 18.82 28.26
N PHE A 429 1.86 18.30 27.40
CA PHE A 429 2.85 19.08 26.67
C PHE A 429 2.31 19.77 25.43
N ARG A 430 1.07 19.49 25.00
CA ARG A 430 0.45 20.12 23.81
C ARG A 430 0.48 21.65 23.85
N ASN A 431 0.40 22.25 25.05
CA ASN A 431 0.43 23.70 25.24
C ASN A 431 1.84 24.31 25.07
N ARG A 432 2.89 23.49 24.91
CA ARG A 432 4.26 23.91 24.63
C ARG A 432 4.61 23.89 23.14
N SER A 433 3.64 23.63 22.27
CA SER A 433 3.85 23.76 20.82
C SER A 433 4.19 25.19 20.44
N THR A 434 5.15 25.35 19.54
CA THR A 434 5.63 26.65 19.05
C THR A 434 5.69 26.65 17.53
N THR A 435 5.63 27.83 16.91
CA THR A 435 5.93 27.95 15.47
C THR A 435 7.41 28.22 15.30
N VAL A 436 8.05 27.45 14.42
CA VAL A 436 9.45 27.61 14.05
C VAL A 436 9.50 27.75 12.53
N PRO A 437 9.48 28.99 12.00
CA PRO A 437 9.37 29.25 10.57
C PRO A 437 10.45 28.58 9.71
N GLU A 438 11.62 28.34 10.29
CA GLU A 438 12.73 27.63 9.65
C GLU A 438 12.41 26.16 9.33
N PHE A 439 11.42 25.56 10.00
CA PHE A 439 11.01 24.17 9.78
C PHE A 439 9.62 24.08 9.16
N ASN A 440 8.63 24.77 9.74
CA ASN A 440 7.24 24.73 9.29
C ASN A 440 6.47 25.99 9.71
N SER A 441 5.52 26.40 8.89
CA SER A 441 4.59 27.49 9.18
C SER A 441 3.56 27.13 10.27
N LEU A 442 3.33 25.84 10.52
CA LEU A 442 2.41 25.36 11.55
C LEU A 442 3.12 25.18 12.90
N ALA A 443 2.38 25.42 13.98
CA ALA A 443 2.88 25.18 15.33
C ALA A 443 3.06 23.67 15.57
N GLY A 444 4.25 23.28 16.05
CA GLY A 444 4.63 21.91 16.37
C GLY A 444 5.21 21.81 17.77
N LEU A 445 5.20 20.61 18.33
CA LEU A 445 5.89 20.32 19.59
C LEU A 445 7.27 19.75 19.25
N TYR A 446 8.31 20.59 19.35
CA TYR A 446 9.64 20.21 18.93
C TYR A 446 10.44 19.53 20.05
N SER A 447 11.39 18.67 19.70
CA SER A 447 12.22 17.91 20.65
C SER A 447 12.91 18.82 21.68
N PHE A 448 13.46 19.95 21.21
CA PHE A 448 14.16 20.93 22.06
C PHE A 448 13.21 21.77 22.92
N ASN A 449 11.89 21.57 22.83
CA ASN A 449 10.94 22.17 23.75
C ASN A 449 10.81 21.37 25.04
N LEU A 450 11.20 20.09 25.12
CA LEU A 450 10.99 19.20 26.27
C LEU A 450 12.30 18.65 26.81
N ALA A 451 12.38 18.40 28.12
CA ALA A 451 13.52 17.69 28.71
C ALA A 451 13.47 16.19 28.34
N TRP A 452 14.60 15.49 28.35
CA TRP A 452 14.64 14.07 27.98
C TRP A 452 13.71 13.22 28.84
N SER A 453 13.66 13.49 30.16
CA SER A 453 12.75 12.79 31.07
C SER A 453 11.26 13.02 30.74
N GLU A 454 10.90 14.15 30.13
CA GLU A 454 9.54 14.43 29.66
C GLU A 454 9.27 13.68 28.36
N ILE A 455 10.22 13.68 27.43
CA ILE A 455 10.13 12.97 26.13
C ILE A 455 9.94 11.46 26.36
N GLN A 456 10.64 10.89 27.34
CA GLN A 456 10.50 9.47 27.71
C GLN A 456 9.10 9.09 28.22
N THR A 457 8.25 10.06 28.58
CA THR A 457 6.84 9.79 28.95
C THR A 457 5.89 9.74 27.75
N LEU A 458 6.36 10.18 26.57
CA LEU A 458 5.56 10.14 25.35
C LEU A 458 5.43 8.71 24.83
N THR A 459 4.31 8.45 24.15
CA THR A 459 4.04 7.16 23.53
C THR A 459 4.44 7.22 22.05
N PRO A 460 5.37 6.37 21.59
CA PRO A 460 5.70 6.27 20.17
C PRO A 460 4.49 5.92 19.31
N ALA A 461 4.51 6.36 18.06
CA ALA A 461 3.48 6.09 17.07
C ALA A 461 4.12 5.63 15.76
N ILE A 462 3.65 4.50 15.22
CA ILE A 462 4.11 3.99 13.93
C ILE A 462 3.67 4.93 12.80
N SER A 463 4.56 5.15 11.83
CA SER A 463 4.24 5.95 10.65
C SER A 463 3.30 5.20 9.71
N ASN A 464 2.34 5.88 9.11
CA ASN A 464 1.40 5.31 8.15
C ASN A 464 1.37 6.18 6.88
N PRO A 465 2.44 6.17 6.06
CA PRO A 465 2.62 7.14 4.97
C PRO A 465 1.53 7.07 3.90
N TYR A 466 0.84 5.93 3.77
CA TYR A 466 -0.17 5.68 2.74
C TYR A 466 -1.61 5.63 3.27
N SER A 467 -1.83 5.90 4.56
CA SER A 467 -3.15 5.83 5.21
C SER A 467 -4.19 6.77 4.60
N ARG A 468 -3.80 7.99 4.21
CA ARG A 468 -4.74 9.01 3.71
C ARG A 468 -5.21 8.76 2.28
N ASN A 469 -4.30 8.29 1.43
CA ASN A 469 -4.55 8.17 -0.01
C ASN A 469 -4.99 6.76 -0.42
N PHE A 470 -4.54 5.74 0.33
CA PHE A 470 -4.71 4.33 -0.04
C PHE A 470 -5.32 3.47 1.07
N HIS A 471 -5.63 4.06 2.24
CA HIS A 471 -6.13 3.32 3.41
C HIS A 471 -5.24 2.15 3.85
N MET A 472 -3.94 2.19 3.52
CA MET A 472 -2.95 1.22 3.94
C MET A 472 -2.32 1.66 5.27
N PHE A 473 -2.38 0.77 6.26
CA PHE A 473 -1.86 1.00 7.61
C PHE A 473 -0.77 -0.01 7.93
N ARG A 474 0.34 0.40 8.54
CA ARG A 474 1.29 -0.55 9.14
C ARG A 474 0.66 -1.24 10.34
N ASN A 475 1.28 -2.35 10.76
CA ASN A 475 0.78 -3.29 11.78
C ASN A 475 0.13 -2.58 12.99
N PRO A 476 -1.22 -2.59 13.09
CA PRO A 476 -1.93 -1.88 14.15
C PRO A 476 -1.66 -2.42 15.57
N ARG A 477 -1.28 -3.70 15.71
CA ARG A 477 -0.93 -4.28 17.03
C ARG A 477 0.36 -3.70 17.59
N GLU A 478 1.26 -3.26 16.71
CA GLU A 478 2.57 -2.71 17.09
C GLU A 478 2.60 -1.18 17.05
N ARG A 479 1.45 -0.52 16.83
CA ARG A 479 1.35 0.92 16.57
C ARG A 479 2.02 1.85 17.58
N SER A 480 2.22 1.37 18.81
CA SER A 480 2.84 2.12 19.91
C SER A 480 3.83 1.28 20.72
N SER A 481 4.33 0.19 20.12
CA SER A 481 5.28 -0.70 20.78
C SER A 481 6.70 -0.13 20.81
N GLY A 482 7.44 -0.49 21.85
CA GLY A 482 8.84 -0.06 22.03
C GLY A 482 9.00 1.26 22.78
N LYS A 483 10.25 1.62 23.03
CA LYS A 483 10.66 2.84 23.73
C LYS A 483 11.75 3.54 22.92
N LEU A 484 11.67 4.87 22.87
CA LEU A 484 12.75 5.68 22.29
C LEU A 484 14.06 5.42 23.00
N VAL A 485 15.14 5.45 22.23
CA VAL A 485 16.49 5.27 22.72
C VAL A 485 17.26 6.59 22.66
N SER A 486 18.03 6.86 23.72
CA SER A 486 19.09 7.87 23.67
C SER A 486 20.18 7.45 22.70
N LEU A 487 21.00 8.41 22.24
CA LEU A 487 22.11 8.10 21.34
C LEU A 487 23.11 7.12 21.99
N SER A 488 23.33 7.22 23.31
CA SER A 488 24.19 6.28 24.03
C SER A 488 23.61 4.86 24.06
N GLU A 489 22.31 4.71 24.31
CA GLU A 489 21.63 3.40 24.28
C GLU A 489 21.67 2.77 22.88
N PHE A 490 21.44 3.58 21.83
CA PHE A 490 21.58 3.15 20.43
C PHE A 490 23.00 2.63 20.13
N LEU A 491 24.03 3.39 20.52
CA LEU A 491 25.43 3.01 20.31
C LEU A 491 25.80 1.74 21.10
N ASN A 492 25.31 1.58 22.33
CA ASN A 492 25.50 0.36 23.11
C ASN A 492 24.83 -0.85 22.45
N LEU A 493 23.61 -0.68 21.93
CA LEU A 493 22.89 -1.71 21.18
C LEU A 493 23.68 -2.13 19.92
N ALA A 494 24.25 -1.16 19.20
CA ALA A 494 25.08 -1.45 18.03
C ALA A 494 26.39 -2.18 18.40
N ASN A 495 27.07 -1.77 19.47
CA ASN A 495 28.31 -2.39 19.96
C ASN A 495 28.10 -3.85 20.40
N ASN A 496 26.95 -4.15 21.01
CA ASN A 496 26.62 -5.49 21.50
C ASN A 496 26.24 -6.48 20.39
N SER A 497 25.96 -6.00 19.17
CA SER A 497 25.63 -6.86 18.03
C SER A 497 26.88 -7.28 17.26
N SER A 498 27.05 -8.58 17.02
CA SER A 498 28.12 -9.10 16.16
C SER A 498 27.80 -9.04 14.67
N SER A 499 26.53 -8.88 14.28
CA SER A 499 26.11 -8.85 12.87
C SER A 499 26.26 -7.48 12.22
N LEU A 500 26.20 -6.40 13.01
CA LEU A 500 26.34 -5.04 12.49
C LEU A 500 27.79 -4.69 12.15
N VAL A 501 28.03 -4.15 10.96
CA VAL A 501 29.33 -3.63 10.54
C VAL A 501 29.55 -2.18 10.95
N GLY A 502 28.48 -1.42 11.23
CA GLY A 502 28.58 -0.01 11.60
C GLY A 502 27.29 0.64 12.04
N VAL A 503 27.37 1.95 12.26
CA VAL A 503 26.24 2.85 12.55
C VAL A 503 26.28 4.05 11.62
N LEU A 504 25.10 4.57 11.29
CA LEU A 504 24.94 5.83 10.56
C LEU A 504 24.21 6.84 11.45
N ILE A 505 24.83 7.98 11.74
CA ILE A 505 24.26 9.01 12.59
C ILE A 505 23.94 10.20 11.70
N ASN A 506 22.67 10.57 11.63
CA ASN A 506 22.21 11.70 10.85
C ASN A 506 22.10 12.94 11.77
N VAL A 507 22.69 14.07 11.33
CA VAL A 507 22.73 15.33 12.07
C VAL A 507 22.19 16.45 11.19
N GLU A 508 21.00 16.95 11.53
CA GLU A 508 20.37 18.08 10.84
C GLU A 508 20.18 19.29 11.76
N HIS A 509 19.85 20.44 11.15
CA HIS A 509 19.43 21.66 11.85
C HIS A 509 20.44 22.22 12.87
N ALA A 510 21.73 21.89 12.73
CA ALA A 510 22.77 22.26 13.68
C ALA A 510 22.90 23.78 13.87
N ALA A 511 22.81 24.56 12.78
CA ALA A 511 22.88 26.02 12.84
C ALA A 511 21.74 26.61 13.70
N TYR A 512 20.51 26.14 13.48
CA TYR A 512 19.35 26.56 14.27
C TYR A 512 19.51 26.21 15.75
N LEU A 513 19.94 24.98 16.05
CA LEU A 513 20.15 24.53 17.42
C LEU A 513 21.20 25.38 18.15
N ARG A 514 22.32 25.72 17.48
CA ARG A 514 23.37 26.57 18.06
C ARG A 514 22.92 28.00 18.28
N GLU A 515 22.30 28.63 17.29
CA GLU A 515 21.94 30.05 17.35
C GLU A 515 20.72 30.31 18.23
N LYS A 516 19.67 29.51 18.06
CA LYS A 516 18.34 29.77 18.62
C LYS A 516 18.08 29.01 19.91
N GLN A 517 18.65 27.81 20.05
CA GLN A 517 18.40 26.96 21.21
C GLN A 517 19.57 26.89 22.20
N GLY A 518 20.77 27.30 21.78
CA GLY A 518 22.01 27.17 22.58
C GLY A 518 22.46 25.72 22.74
N LEU A 519 22.10 24.84 21.80
CA LEU A 519 22.39 23.41 21.80
C LEU A 519 23.38 23.07 20.68
N ASP A 520 24.47 22.39 21.03
CA ASP A 520 25.49 21.97 20.05
C ASP A 520 25.37 20.47 19.76
N VAL A 521 24.55 20.13 18.76
CA VAL A 521 24.31 18.73 18.38
C VAL A 521 25.58 18.04 17.87
N VAL A 522 26.46 18.76 17.15
CA VAL A 522 27.73 18.21 16.66
C VAL A 522 28.62 17.81 17.83
N LYS A 523 28.78 18.70 18.81
CA LYS A 523 29.53 18.40 20.03
C LYS A 523 28.90 17.23 20.80
N ALA A 524 27.58 17.24 20.99
CA ALA A 524 26.87 16.19 21.72
C ALA A 524 27.04 14.81 21.08
N VAL A 525 26.97 14.71 19.75
CA VAL A 525 27.21 13.47 19.01
C VAL A 525 28.66 12.99 19.19
N LEU A 526 29.65 13.88 19.00
CA LEU A 526 31.06 13.52 19.11
C LEU A 526 31.44 13.08 20.53
N ASP A 527 30.94 13.77 21.55
CA ASP A 527 31.13 13.41 22.95
C ASP A 527 30.49 12.05 23.26
N THR A 528 29.25 11.84 22.83
CA THR A 528 28.53 10.56 23.07
C THR A 528 29.23 9.38 22.39
N LEU A 529 29.73 9.56 21.15
CA LEU A 529 30.54 8.57 20.45
C LEU A 529 31.83 8.24 21.21
N LYS A 530 32.54 9.26 21.69
CA LYS A 530 33.77 9.09 22.48
C LYS A 530 33.51 8.33 23.78
N GLU A 531 32.47 8.73 24.52
CA GLU A 531 32.06 8.11 25.79
C GLU A 531 31.59 6.66 25.58
N SER A 532 30.94 6.37 24.45
CA SER A 532 30.49 5.02 24.08
C SER A 532 31.59 4.15 23.45
N GLY A 533 32.85 4.62 23.44
CA GLY A 533 34.01 3.84 23.01
C GLY A 533 34.25 3.81 21.48
N TYR A 534 33.56 4.65 20.70
CA TYR A 534 33.66 4.64 19.24
C TYR A 534 34.91 5.31 18.67
N SER A 535 35.70 6.02 19.49
CA SER A 535 36.96 6.64 19.03
C SER A 535 38.02 5.63 18.56
N ASN A 536 37.97 4.40 19.05
CA ASN A 536 38.86 3.28 18.66
C ASN A 536 38.06 2.03 18.26
N ALA A 537 36.77 2.18 17.93
CA ALA A 537 35.91 1.03 17.64
C ALA A 537 36.28 0.35 16.32
N THR A 538 36.08 -0.96 16.27
CA THR A 538 36.18 -1.76 15.04
C THR A 538 35.00 -1.55 14.10
N LYS A 539 33.87 -1.04 14.63
CA LYS A 539 32.67 -0.74 13.85
C LYS A 539 32.83 0.57 13.12
N ARG A 540 32.34 0.60 11.87
CA ARG A 540 32.31 1.81 11.04
C ARG A 540 31.33 2.82 11.64
N VAL A 541 31.72 4.09 11.68
CA VAL A 541 30.85 5.21 12.06
C VAL A 541 30.75 6.14 10.87
N MET A 542 29.52 6.33 10.40
CA MET A 542 29.16 7.21 9.30
C MET A 542 28.34 8.36 9.86
N ILE A 543 28.71 9.60 9.56
CA ILE A 543 27.92 10.78 9.92
C ILE A 543 27.29 11.36 8.66
N GLN A 544 25.98 11.35 8.60
CA GLN A 544 25.18 11.89 7.50
C GLN A 544 24.66 13.28 7.84
N SER A 545 24.64 14.18 6.85
CA SER A 545 24.00 15.49 6.95
C SER A 545 23.70 16.03 5.56
N SER A 546 22.56 16.73 5.41
CA SER A 546 22.25 17.57 4.24
C SER A 546 23.09 18.85 4.23
N ASN A 547 23.61 19.27 5.39
CA ASN A 547 24.43 20.46 5.54
C ASN A 547 25.94 20.17 5.41
N SER A 548 26.60 20.77 4.41
CA SER A 548 28.04 20.63 4.19
C SER A 548 28.86 21.22 5.34
N SER A 549 28.36 22.29 5.96
CA SER A 549 28.98 22.95 7.11
C SER A 549 29.11 22.03 8.34
N VAL A 550 28.14 21.14 8.57
CA VAL A 550 28.15 20.12 9.62
C VAL A 550 29.24 19.07 9.36
N LEU A 551 29.31 18.54 8.14
CA LEU A 551 30.30 17.53 7.77
C LEU A 551 31.73 18.08 7.84
N VAL A 552 31.93 19.33 7.43
CA VAL A 552 33.22 20.03 7.58
C VAL A 552 33.62 20.15 9.05
N ASP A 553 32.70 20.51 9.95
CA ASP A 553 32.97 20.63 11.38
C ASP A 553 33.35 19.27 12.00
N ILE A 554 32.61 18.21 11.67
CA ILE A 554 32.89 16.84 12.12
C ILE A 554 34.23 16.32 11.62
N LYS A 555 34.58 16.58 10.36
CA LYS A 555 35.84 16.15 9.75
C LYS A 555 37.07 16.83 10.37
N LYS A 556 36.91 18.03 10.93
CA LYS A 556 37.97 18.73 11.68
C LYS A 556 38.23 18.11 13.05
N GLN A 557 37.21 17.52 13.67
CA GLN A 557 37.24 17.06 15.06
C GLN A 557 37.35 15.53 15.20
N SER A 558 37.13 14.78 14.11
CA SER A 558 37.07 13.31 14.13
C SER A 558 37.66 12.69 12.85
N ARG A 559 37.71 11.35 12.83
CA ARG A 559 38.10 10.54 11.65
C ARG A 559 36.94 9.68 11.15
N TYR A 560 35.72 9.98 11.59
CA TYR A 560 34.54 9.26 11.14
C TYR A 560 34.27 9.55 9.67
N GLU A 561 33.64 8.59 8.99
CA GLU A 561 33.25 8.76 7.61
C GLU A 561 32.11 9.77 7.52
N THR A 562 32.18 10.69 6.56
CA THR A 562 31.14 11.69 6.35
C THR A 562 30.32 11.39 5.10
N VAL A 563 29.00 11.53 5.18
CA VAL A 563 28.06 11.16 4.12
C VAL A 563 27.18 12.37 3.80
N TYR A 564 27.24 12.87 2.57
CA TYR A 564 26.43 14.01 2.16
C TYR A 564 25.09 13.56 1.62
N GLN A 565 23.99 14.12 2.13
CA GLN A 565 22.64 13.80 1.65
C GLN A 565 22.16 14.89 0.69
N VAL A 566 21.81 14.49 -0.53
CA VAL A 566 21.12 15.36 -1.49
C VAL A 566 19.62 15.17 -1.28
N GLU A 567 18.97 16.18 -0.69
CA GLU A 567 17.54 16.11 -0.34
C GLU A 567 16.63 16.23 -1.57
N GLU A 568 17.04 17.04 -2.55
CA GLU A 568 16.24 17.25 -3.76
C GLU A 568 16.32 16.08 -4.74
N THR A 569 15.23 15.88 -5.48
CA THR A 569 15.22 14.94 -6.60
C THR A 569 15.92 15.59 -7.79
N ILE A 570 17.03 15.00 -8.23
CA ILE A 570 17.91 15.57 -9.26
C ILE A 570 18.02 14.62 -10.44
N ARG A 571 18.22 15.17 -11.65
CA ARG A 571 18.48 14.36 -12.84
C ARG A 571 19.96 14.13 -13.11
N ASP A 572 20.83 15.01 -12.61
CA ASP A 572 22.27 15.00 -12.82
C ASP A 572 22.96 15.87 -11.77
N ILE A 573 24.29 15.76 -11.67
CA ILE A 573 25.14 16.55 -10.78
C ILE A 573 26.38 17.02 -11.54
N GLN A 574 26.76 18.29 -11.38
CA GLN A 574 27.95 18.83 -12.04
C GLN A 574 29.25 18.29 -11.43
N ASP A 575 30.29 18.15 -12.25
CA ASP A 575 31.61 17.70 -11.79
C ASP A 575 32.22 18.66 -10.76
N SER A 576 31.96 19.97 -10.87
CA SER A 576 32.36 20.98 -9.88
C SER A 576 31.73 20.68 -8.52
N ALA A 577 30.42 20.44 -8.49
CA ALA A 577 29.69 20.08 -7.28
C ALA A 577 30.24 18.79 -6.65
N ILE A 578 30.51 17.75 -7.46
CA ILE A 578 31.11 16.50 -6.96
C ILE A 578 32.50 16.76 -6.35
N GLN A 579 33.33 17.58 -7.00
CA GLN A 579 34.65 17.94 -6.48
C GLN A 579 34.56 18.69 -5.15
N ASP A 580 33.56 19.55 -4.99
CA ASP A 580 33.30 20.25 -3.73
C ASP A 580 32.83 19.30 -2.64
N ILE A 581 31.88 18.41 -2.94
CA ILE A 581 31.41 17.36 -2.03
C ILE A 581 32.58 16.51 -1.51
N LYS A 582 33.49 16.10 -2.38
CA LYS A 582 34.67 15.30 -1.99
C LYS A 582 35.58 15.95 -0.96
N LYS A 583 35.54 17.28 -0.80
CA LYS A 583 36.36 17.97 0.20
C LYS A 583 35.90 17.60 1.61
N PHE A 584 34.62 17.32 1.80
CA PHE A 584 34.02 17.14 3.13
C PHE A 584 33.24 15.84 3.30
N ALA A 585 32.91 15.10 2.25
CA ALA A 585 32.19 13.84 2.28
C ALA A 585 32.96 12.71 1.59
N ASP A 586 32.77 11.50 2.12
CA ASP A 586 33.36 10.26 1.65
C ASP A 586 32.34 9.40 0.87
N ALA A 587 31.03 9.64 1.06
CA ALA A 587 29.93 9.02 0.32
C ALA A 587 28.74 9.98 0.14
N VAL A 588 27.77 9.60 -0.70
CA VAL A 588 26.56 10.40 -0.98
C VAL A 588 25.29 9.57 -0.81
N VAL A 589 24.25 10.19 -0.25
CA VAL A 589 22.88 9.65 -0.20
C VAL A 589 21.99 10.44 -1.15
N VAL A 590 21.19 9.74 -1.95
CA VAL A 590 20.23 10.34 -2.90
C VAL A 590 18.87 9.64 -2.83
N GLY A 591 17.81 10.37 -3.19
CA GLY A 591 16.47 9.79 -3.34
C GLY A 591 16.39 8.80 -4.52
N ARG A 592 15.60 7.72 -4.38
CA ARG A 592 15.38 6.71 -5.43
C ARG A 592 14.84 7.28 -6.75
N PHE A 593 14.03 8.34 -6.68
CA PHE A 593 13.51 9.02 -7.87
C PHE A 593 14.56 9.84 -8.62
N SER A 594 15.72 10.13 -8.03
CA SER A 594 16.86 10.72 -8.75
C SER A 594 17.55 9.71 -9.67
N LEU A 595 17.33 8.41 -9.47
CA LEU A 595 17.89 7.35 -10.31
C LEU A 595 16.88 6.91 -11.38
N TYR A 596 15.64 6.66 -10.95
CA TYR A 596 14.55 6.25 -11.82
C TYR A 596 13.38 7.23 -11.66
N PRO A 597 13.36 8.30 -12.46
CA PRO A 597 12.26 9.26 -12.47
C PRO A 597 10.94 8.57 -12.81
N ILE A 598 9.87 9.00 -12.13
CA ILE A 598 8.53 8.46 -12.32
C ILE A 598 7.59 9.54 -12.84
N SER A 599 6.65 9.16 -13.70
CA SER A 599 5.50 10.00 -14.08
C SER A 599 4.26 9.12 -14.19
N ALA A 600 3.15 9.54 -13.56
CA ALA A 600 1.92 8.75 -13.41
C ALA A 600 2.18 7.28 -12.97
N SER A 601 3.14 7.08 -12.06
CA SER A 601 3.59 5.77 -11.56
C SER A 601 4.32 4.88 -12.56
N PHE A 602 4.81 5.42 -13.69
CA PHE A 602 5.68 4.73 -14.64
C PHE A 602 7.11 5.25 -14.59
N ILE A 603 8.09 4.36 -14.72
CA ILE A 603 9.50 4.75 -14.88
C ILE A 603 9.69 5.35 -16.27
N THR A 604 10.12 6.61 -16.33
CA THR A 604 10.31 7.32 -17.61
C THR A 604 11.75 7.23 -18.14
N GLY A 605 12.71 6.90 -17.29
CA GLY A 605 14.11 6.80 -17.66
C GLY A 605 15.01 6.34 -16.51
N GLN A 606 16.32 6.29 -16.79
CA GLN A 606 17.37 6.07 -15.80
C GLN A 606 18.41 7.19 -15.94
N THR A 607 18.84 7.76 -14.83
CA THR A 607 19.89 8.79 -14.81
C THR A 607 21.28 8.16 -14.71
N ASN A 608 22.31 8.91 -15.11
CA ASN A 608 23.72 8.49 -15.00
C ASN A 608 24.34 8.90 -13.65
N LEU A 609 23.52 9.24 -12.65
CA LEU A 609 23.95 9.84 -11.40
C LEU A 609 24.92 8.94 -10.61
N VAL A 610 24.59 7.65 -10.49
CA VAL A 610 25.41 6.68 -9.77
C VAL A 610 26.77 6.48 -10.46
N GLU A 611 26.76 6.24 -11.77
CA GLU A 611 27.98 6.06 -12.55
C GLU A 611 28.91 7.29 -12.42
N ARG A 612 28.32 8.49 -12.47
CA ARG A 612 29.07 9.75 -12.38
C ARG A 612 29.70 9.93 -10.99
N LEU A 613 28.95 9.74 -9.91
CA LEU A 613 29.46 9.82 -8.53
C LEU A 613 30.56 8.76 -8.27
N GLN A 614 30.37 7.55 -8.78
CA GLN A 614 31.33 6.46 -8.61
C GLN A 614 32.63 6.66 -9.41
N LYS A 615 32.60 7.31 -10.57
CA LYS A 615 33.83 7.75 -11.28
C LYS A 615 34.72 8.63 -10.40
N PHE A 616 34.10 9.40 -9.52
CA PHE A 616 34.77 10.23 -8.52
C PHE A 616 35.13 9.48 -7.22
N LYS A 617 34.88 8.16 -7.16
CA LYS A 617 35.09 7.28 -6.01
C LYS A 617 34.22 7.61 -4.79
N LEU A 618 33.02 8.16 -5.02
CA LEU A 618 32.01 8.33 -3.98
C LEU A 618 31.03 7.14 -4.05
N PRO A 619 30.95 6.31 -2.99
CA PRO A 619 29.86 5.37 -2.83
C PRO A 619 28.51 6.08 -2.80
N VAL A 620 27.48 5.45 -3.36
CA VAL A 620 26.13 6.02 -3.45
C VAL A 620 25.15 5.13 -2.71
N TYR A 621 24.51 5.70 -1.70
CA TYR A 621 23.42 5.08 -0.94
C TYR A 621 22.09 5.67 -1.40
N VAL A 622 21.06 4.83 -1.53
CA VAL A 622 19.76 5.28 -2.07
C VAL A 622 18.65 5.09 -1.06
N GLU A 623 17.80 6.11 -0.93
CA GLU A 623 16.68 6.11 0.02
C GLU A 623 15.35 6.55 -0.61
N THR A 624 14.18 6.22 -0.05
CA THR A 624 13.95 5.19 0.97
C THR A 624 13.16 4.05 0.33
N PHE A 625 13.65 2.81 0.48
CA PHE A 625 12.97 1.61 -0.02
C PHE A 625 11.90 1.14 0.97
N ARG A 626 10.75 0.76 0.42
CA ARG A 626 9.52 0.38 1.14
C ARG A 626 8.92 -0.88 0.54
N ASN A 627 8.16 -1.63 1.34
CA ASN A 627 7.48 -2.85 0.88
C ASN A 627 6.06 -2.57 0.38
N GLU A 628 5.38 -1.56 0.94
CA GLU A 628 3.99 -1.25 0.57
C GLU A 628 3.87 -1.01 -0.94
N PHE A 629 3.01 -1.78 -1.62
CA PHE A 629 2.98 -1.85 -3.09
C PHE A 629 2.69 -0.51 -3.81
N VAL A 630 2.01 0.40 -3.11
CA VAL A 630 1.71 1.77 -3.60
C VAL A 630 2.93 2.69 -3.59
N SER A 631 4.03 2.25 -2.98
CA SER A 631 5.27 3.02 -2.93
C SER A 631 6.08 2.88 -4.22
N GLN A 632 5.90 1.81 -5.00
CA GLN A 632 6.68 1.52 -6.19
C GLN A 632 5.96 1.95 -7.48
N ALA A 633 6.73 2.20 -8.54
CA ALA A 633 6.21 2.33 -9.90
C ALA A 633 5.67 0.97 -10.40
N TYR A 634 4.75 1.00 -11.36
CA TYR A 634 4.17 -0.22 -11.96
C TYR A 634 5.23 -1.12 -12.59
N ASP A 635 6.32 -0.55 -13.10
CA ASP A 635 7.42 -1.29 -13.70
C ASP A 635 8.13 -2.23 -12.71
N PHE A 636 8.04 -1.95 -11.40
CA PHE A 636 8.55 -2.84 -10.35
C PHE A 636 7.57 -3.96 -9.96
N LEU A 637 6.44 -4.09 -10.66
CA LEU A 637 5.50 -5.21 -10.52
C LEU A 637 4.96 -5.38 -9.10
N SER A 638 4.81 -4.26 -8.38
CA SER A 638 4.41 -4.25 -6.96
C SER A 638 5.32 -5.11 -6.06
N ASP A 639 6.58 -5.32 -6.45
CA ASP A 639 7.54 -6.17 -5.72
C ASP A 639 8.79 -5.35 -5.36
N ALA A 640 8.96 -5.08 -4.06
CA ALA A 640 10.11 -4.35 -3.53
C ALA A 640 11.45 -5.05 -3.83
N THR A 641 11.47 -6.37 -4.03
CA THR A 641 12.68 -7.11 -4.43
C THR A 641 13.08 -6.75 -5.86
N VAL A 642 12.12 -6.51 -6.76
CA VAL A 642 12.36 -6.06 -8.14
C VAL A 642 12.90 -4.63 -8.16
N GLU A 643 12.36 -3.76 -7.30
CA GLU A 643 12.89 -2.39 -7.13
C GLU A 643 14.34 -2.41 -6.62
N ILE A 644 14.63 -3.17 -5.55
CA ILE A 644 15.98 -3.32 -5.00
C ILE A 644 16.91 -3.90 -6.06
N ASN A 645 16.50 -4.93 -6.79
CA ASN A 645 17.29 -5.52 -7.86
C ASN A 645 17.67 -4.47 -8.91
N THR A 646 16.69 -3.71 -9.39
CA THR A 646 16.92 -2.69 -10.42
C THR A 646 17.91 -1.62 -9.95
N HIS A 647 17.83 -1.17 -8.70
CA HIS A 647 18.77 -0.18 -8.17
C HIS A 647 20.16 -0.76 -7.93
N VAL A 648 20.26 -1.99 -7.40
CA VAL A 648 21.55 -2.59 -7.04
C VAL A 648 22.30 -3.11 -8.27
N THR A 649 21.65 -3.88 -9.15
CA THR A 649 22.33 -4.44 -10.34
C THR A 649 22.16 -3.59 -11.59
N GLY A 650 21.06 -2.85 -11.72
CA GLY A 650 20.83 -1.96 -12.87
C GLY A 650 21.57 -0.63 -12.74
N ALA A 651 21.45 0.06 -11.60
CA ALA A 651 22.14 1.34 -11.37
C ALA A 651 23.51 1.19 -10.67
N GLY A 652 23.78 0.06 -10.01
CA GLY A 652 25.07 -0.19 -9.36
C GLY A 652 25.24 0.50 -8.01
N VAL A 653 24.17 0.73 -7.25
CA VAL A 653 24.25 1.47 -5.97
C VAL A 653 25.10 0.73 -4.93
N SER A 654 25.77 1.47 -4.05
CA SER A 654 26.64 0.92 -3.01
C SER A 654 25.88 0.47 -1.75
N GLY A 655 24.62 0.87 -1.61
CA GLY A 655 23.76 0.45 -0.51
C GLY A 655 22.34 0.99 -0.62
N THR A 656 21.43 0.38 0.11
CA THR A 656 20.04 0.83 0.24
C THR A 656 19.76 1.28 1.66
N ILE A 657 18.99 2.35 1.79
CA ILE A 657 18.39 2.80 3.05
C ILE A 657 16.92 2.40 3.01
N THR A 658 16.48 1.55 3.94
CA THR A 658 15.16 0.90 3.89
C THR A 658 14.46 0.84 5.23
N GLU A 659 13.14 0.97 5.21
CA GLU A 659 12.29 0.74 6.38
C GLU A 659 12.01 -0.76 6.65
N PHE A 660 12.38 -1.64 5.70
CA PHE A 660 12.17 -3.09 5.77
C PHE A 660 13.49 -3.85 5.51
N PRO A 661 14.41 -3.90 6.50
CA PRO A 661 15.74 -4.49 6.30
C PRO A 661 15.71 -5.95 5.83
N LEU A 662 14.68 -6.73 6.21
CA LEU A 662 14.56 -8.14 5.83
C LEU A 662 14.51 -8.33 4.32
N THR A 663 13.77 -7.47 3.59
CA THR A 663 13.63 -7.55 2.14
C THR A 663 15.00 -7.39 1.46
N ALA A 664 15.74 -6.35 1.84
CA ALA A 664 17.06 -6.06 1.28
C ALA A 664 18.13 -7.09 1.70
N ALA A 665 18.12 -7.53 2.96
CA ALA A 665 19.04 -8.54 3.45
C ALA A 665 18.79 -9.91 2.81
N ARG A 666 17.53 -10.27 2.54
CA ARG A 666 17.18 -11.48 1.79
C ARG A 666 17.63 -11.38 0.34
N TYR A 667 17.40 -10.23 -0.32
CA TYR A 667 17.93 -9.95 -1.66
C TYR A 667 19.46 -10.15 -1.72
N LYS A 668 20.21 -9.65 -0.74
CA LYS A 668 21.68 -9.80 -0.65
C LYS A 668 22.19 -11.25 -0.69
N ARG A 669 21.36 -12.21 -0.27
CA ARG A 669 21.70 -13.65 -0.16
C ARG A 669 21.09 -14.51 -1.26
N ASN A 670 20.39 -13.92 -2.22
CA ASN A 670 19.68 -14.68 -3.26
C ASN A 670 20.65 -15.53 -4.09
N ARG A 671 20.26 -16.76 -4.42
CA ARG A 671 21.15 -17.72 -5.10
C ARG A 671 21.24 -17.51 -6.61
N CYS A 672 20.36 -16.68 -7.19
CA CYS A 672 20.36 -16.40 -8.62
C CYS A 672 21.51 -15.48 -9.04
N MET A 673 21.89 -14.53 -8.19
CA MET A 673 23.03 -13.64 -8.46
C MET A 673 24.39 -14.31 -8.41
N ALA A 674 24.47 -15.55 -7.90
CA ALA A 674 25.69 -16.37 -7.95
C ALA A 674 25.90 -17.02 -9.33
N ARG A 675 24.87 -17.04 -10.18
CA ARG A 675 24.87 -17.77 -11.45
C ARG A 675 25.52 -16.94 -12.54
N LYS A 676 26.05 -17.62 -13.57
CA LYS A 676 26.64 -16.96 -14.74
C LYS A 676 25.60 -16.22 -15.57
N ASP A 677 24.42 -16.82 -15.72
CA ASP A 677 23.31 -16.27 -16.49
C ASP A 677 22.21 -15.84 -15.52
N THR A 678 21.84 -14.56 -15.56
CA THR A 678 20.77 -13.99 -14.73
C THR A 678 19.40 -14.44 -15.27
N PRO A 679 18.56 -15.10 -14.46
CA PRO A 679 17.20 -15.47 -14.88
C PRO A 679 16.36 -14.24 -15.22
N VAL A 680 15.37 -14.40 -16.12
CA VAL A 680 14.57 -13.28 -16.64
C VAL A 680 13.80 -12.48 -15.56
N TYR A 681 13.35 -13.15 -14.48
CA TYR A 681 12.72 -12.53 -13.30
C TYR A 681 13.71 -11.83 -12.35
N MET A 682 15.01 -11.88 -12.64
CA MET A 682 16.07 -11.17 -11.91
C MET A 682 16.83 -10.18 -12.80
N ILE A 683 16.34 -9.91 -14.02
CA ILE A 683 16.88 -8.84 -14.87
C ILE A 683 16.34 -7.50 -14.34
N PRO A 684 17.18 -6.45 -14.24
CA PRO A 684 16.72 -5.10 -13.92
C PRO A 684 15.61 -4.64 -14.85
N VAL A 685 14.66 -3.89 -14.29
CA VAL A 685 13.57 -3.29 -15.07
C VAL A 685 14.15 -2.41 -16.17
N ARG A 686 13.61 -2.55 -17.39
CA ARG A 686 13.95 -1.68 -18.52
C ARG A 686 13.21 -0.35 -18.38
N PRO A 687 13.90 0.79 -18.23
CA PRO A 687 13.26 2.09 -18.14
C PRO A 687 12.39 2.38 -19.36
N ALA A 688 11.23 3.00 -19.15
CA ALA A 688 10.20 3.27 -20.16
C ALA A 688 9.65 2.01 -20.88
N GLY A 689 9.96 0.80 -20.41
CA GLY A 689 9.52 -0.44 -21.05
C GLY A 689 8.01 -0.60 -21.07
N LEU A 690 7.32 -0.31 -19.96
CA LEU A 690 5.86 -0.39 -19.93
C LEU A 690 5.18 0.70 -20.75
N LEU A 691 5.82 1.87 -20.90
CA LEU A 691 5.28 2.99 -21.69
C LEU A 691 5.13 2.64 -23.18
N GLU A 692 5.87 1.64 -23.69
CA GLU A 692 5.70 1.13 -25.06
C GLU A 692 4.36 0.40 -25.26
N ILE A 693 3.70 -0.02 -24.17
CA ILE A 693 2.47 -0.84 -24.18
C ILE A 693 1.25 -0.05 -23.65
N VAL A 694 1.49 1.07 -22.96
CA VAL A 694 0.43 1.94 -22.46
C VAL A 694 -0.41 2.50 -23.61
N SER A 695 -1.72 2.49 -23.44
CA SER A 695 -2.66 3.08 -24.39
C SER A 695 -2.36 4.57 -24.59
N PRO A 696 -2.37 5.09 -25.84
CA PRO A 696 -1.97 6.47 -26.13
C PRO A 696 -2.72 7.54 -25.32
N THR A 697 -3.97 7.28 -24.94
CA THR A 697 -4.78 8.21 -24.12
C THR A 697 -4.36 8.27 -22.66
N PHE A 698 -3.59 7.29 -22.19
CA PHE A 698 -3.12 7.14 -20.82
C PHE A 698 -1.61 7.32 -20.67
N LEU A 699 -0.92 7.73 -21.74
CA LEU A 699 0.49 8.11 -21.64
C LEU A 699 0.61 9.30 -20.68
N PRO A 700 1.58 9.25 -19.74
CA PRO A 700 1.82 10.37 -18.85
C PRO A 700 2.18 11.62 -19.66
N PRO A 701 1.76 12.82 -19.21
CA PRO A 701 2.23 14.06 -19.79
C PRO A 701 3.76 14.16 -19.63
N ALA A 702 4.42 14.83 -20.57
CA ALA A 702 5.84 15.15 -20.40
C ALA A 702 6.01 16.08 -19.19
N GLU A 703 6.71 15.61 -18.16
CA GLU A 703 7.04 16.42 -17.00
C GLU A 703 8.28 17.28 -17.24
N ALA A 704 8.37 18.40 -16.54
CA ALA A 704 9.58 19.20 -16.53
C ALA A 704 10.73 18.35 -15.96
N PRO A 705 11.93 18.41 -16.55
CA PRO A 705 13.04 17.64 -16.05
C PRO A 705 13.43 18.12 -14.64
N ASN A 706 13.76 17.16 -13.77
CA ASN A 706 14.31 17.47 -12.45
C ASN A 706 15.56 18.37 -12.55
N PRO A 707 15.87 19.18 -11.53
CA PRO A 707 17.03 20.07 -11.53
C PRO A 707 18.36 19.30 -11.66
N VAL A 708 19.39 20.04 -12.08
CA VAL A 708 20.78 19.57 -12.07
C VAL A 708 21.44 20.17 -10.84
N PHE A 709 22.05 19.33 -10.01
CA PHE A 709 22.74 19.75 -8.79
C PHE A 709 24.07 20.43 -9.13
N THR A 710 24.32 21.61 -8.59
CA THR A 710 25.43 22.50 -8.93
C THR A 710 26.30 22.84 -7.72
N ASP A 711 27.44 23.50 -7.93
CA ASP A 711 28.33 23.95 -6.84
C ASP A 711 27.65 24.96 -5.91
N ALA A 712 26.71 25.76 -6.43
CA ALA A 712 25.92 26.68 -5.61
C ALA A 712 25.08 25.95 -4.56
N ASP A 713 24.60 24.75 -4.88
CA ASP A 713 23.78 23.90 -4.01
C ASP A 713 24.62 23.21 -2.91
N VAL A 714 25.95 23.17 -3.07
CA VAL A 714 26.90 22.62 -2.09
C VAL A 714 27.35 23.67 -1.07
N THR A 715 27.49 24.92 -1.53
CA THR A 715 28.06 26.01 -0.73
C THR A 715 27.11 26.51 0.34
N GLU A 716 27.53 26.36 1.59
CA GLU A 716 26.81 26.86 2.77
C GLU A 716 27.70 27.77 3.62
N PRO A 717 27.10 28.70 4.40
CA PRO A 717 27.84 29.43 5.42
C PRO A 717 28.40 28.48 6.49
N PRO A 718 29.53 28.82 7.13
CA PRO A 718 30.07 28.03 8.23
C PRO A 718 29.10 28.00 9.41
N LEU A 719 29.14 26.92 10.20
CA LEU A 719 28.28 26.80 11.37
C LEU A 719 28.50 27.98 12.35
N PRO A 720 27.42 28.57 12.86
CA PRO A 720 27.50 29.66 13.81
C PRO A 720 28.05 29.18 15.17
N PRO A 721 28.60 30.10 15.99
CA PRO A 721 28.98 29.79 17.36
C PRO A 721 27.72 29.52 18.21
N VAL A 722 27.89 28.76 19.29
CA VAL A 722 26.78 28.49 20.23
C VAL A 722 26.41 29.76 20.98
N THR A 723 25.16 30.20 20.87
CA THR A 723 24.64 31.32 21.65
C THR A 723 24.32 30.84 23.07
N ALA A 724 24.97 31.41 24.08
CA ALA A 724 24.69 31.07 25.48
C ALA A 724 23.24 31.43 25.85
N LYS A 725 22.44 30.43 26.26
CA LYS A 725 21.08 30.66 26.75
C LYS A 725 21.16 31.32 28.13
N ALA A 726 20.42 32.41 28.35
CA ALA A 726 20.28 32.98 29.68
C ALA A 726 19.68 31.93 30.64
N PRO A 727 20.09 31.86 31.93
CA PRO A 727 19.57 30.86 32.86
C PRO A 727 18.04 31.00 32.95
N THR A 728 17.33 29.96 32.55
CA THR A 728 15.88 29.88 32.75
C THR A 728 15.65 29.48 34.20
N THR A 729 15.15 30.40 35.01
CA THR A 729 14.58 30.08 36.32
C THR A 729 13.48 29.04 36.11
N SER A 730 13.60 27.90 36.80
CA SER A 730 12.54 26.89 36.86
C SER A 730 11.20 27.57 37.14
N PRO A 731 10.14 27.34 36.35
CA PRO A 731 8.83 27.86 36.69
C PRO A 731 8.36 27.10 37.92
N GLY A 732 8.26 27.79 39.06
CA GLY A 732 7.50 27.28 40.21
C GLY A 732 6.03 27.04 39.82
N PRO A 733 5.26 26.27 40.63
CA PRO A 733 3.86 26.03 40.33
C PRO A 733 3.12 27.36 40.33
N LEU A 734 2.57 27.78 39.18
CA LEU A 734 1.75 28.98 39.10
C LEU A 734 0.31 28.68 39.56
N PRO A 735 -0.36 29.64 40.22
CA PRO A 735 -1.63 29.42 40.90
C PRO A 735 -2.75 29.15 39.91
N THR A 736 -3.62 28.23 40.32
CA THR A 736 -4.97 28.06 39.79
C THR A 736 -5.75 29.35 39.97
N ASP A 737 -5.85 30.15 38.91
CA ASP A 737 -7.03 30.95 38.54
C ASP A 737 -6.62 32.04 37.56
N LYS A 738 -6.77 31.74 36.26
CA LYS A 738 -7.00 32.72 35.19
C LYS A 738 -7.44 31.98 33.94
N LYS A 739 -8.76 32.00 33.68
CA LYS A 739 -9.31 31.65 32.36
C LYS A 739 -8.74 32.62 31.32
N ALA A 740 -8.02 32.08 30.33
CA ALA A 740 -7.55 32.78 29.14
C ALA A 740 -8.10 32.08 27.88
N PRO A 741 -8.19 32.78 26.73
CA PRO A 741 -9.33 32.69 25.81
C PRO A 741 -9.23 31.53 24.81
N ASN A 742 -10.36 30.84 24.67
CA ASN A 742 -10.57 29.64 23.86
C ASN A 742 -10.78 29.97 22.36
N GLY A 743 -9.82 30.65 21.73
CA GLY A 743 -10.03 31.32 20.42
C GLY A 743 -9.37 30.69 19.18
N GLN A 744 -8.26 29.95 19.32
CA GLN A 744 -7.44 29.59 18.14
C GLN A 744 -7.78 28.25 17.49
N THR A 745 -8.48 27.33 18.17
CA THR A 745 -8.95 26.06 17.58
C THR A 745 -10.21 26.23 16.71
N ARG A 746 -10.84 27.41 16.72
CA ARG A 746 -12.09 27.66 15.98
C ARG A 746 -11.88 27.92 14.48
N VAL A 747 -10.75 28.49 14.06
CA VAL A 747 -10.65 29.13 12.73
C VAL A 747 -10.52 28.14 11.56
N THR A 748 -9.90 26.98 11.76
CA THR A 748 -9.81 25.95 10.69
C THR A 748 -11.09 25.13 10.56
N LEU A 749 -11.91 25.06 11.61
CA LEU A 749 -13.29 24.54 11.55
C LEU A 749 -14.25 25.53 10.87
N SER A 750 -14.00 26.85 10.96
CA SER A 750 -14.91 27.89 10.46
C SER A 750 -15.12 27.91 8.94
N VAL A 751 -14.16 27.47 8.14
CA VAL A 751 -14.26 27.52 6.66
C VAL A 751 -15.15 26.40 6.10
N PHE A 752 -15.16 25.22 6.74
CA PHE A 752 -16.06 24.11 6.38
C PHE A 752 -17.44 24.26 7.04
N LEU A 753 -17.51 24.82 8.26
CA LEU A 753 -18.77 25.10 8.96
C LEU A 753 -19.67 26.11 8.21
N SER A 754 -19.09 27.10 7.52
CA SER A 754 -19.86 28.19 6.90
C SER A 754 -20.72 27.77 5.71
N ALA A 755 -20.41 26.67 5.02
CA ALA A 755 -21.21 26.23 3.87
C ALA A 755 -22.51 25.52 4.29
N PHE A 756 -22.47 24.80 5.42
CA PHE A 756 -23.61 24.04 5.93
C PHE A 756 -24.65 24.93 6.61
N ASP A 757 -24.21 25.88 7.45
CA ASP A 757 -25.10 26.84 8.10
C ASP A 757 -25.78 27.76 7.07
N VAL A 758 -25.14 28.10 5.95
CA VAL A 758 -25.74 28.92 4.87
C VAL A 758 -26.90 28.20 4.20
N THR A 759 -26.74 26.95 3.78
CA THR A 759 -27.84 26.20 3.13
C THR A 759 -29.01 25.96 4.07
N LEU A 760 -28.76 25.74 5.37
CA LEU A 760 -29.82 25.59 6.37
C LEU A 760 -30.53 26.93 6.66
N GLN A 761 -29.80 28.05 6.67
CA GLN A 761 -30.37 29.38 6.84
C GLN A 761 -31.17 29.84 5.60
N ASP A 762 -30.65 29.59 4.39
CA ASP A 762 -31.37 29.87 3.14
C ASP A 762 -32.69 29.07 3.07
N LEU A 763 -32.70 27.87 3.65
CA LEU A 763 -33.91 27.08 3.80
C LEU A 763 -34.89 27.70 4.80
N ASP A 764 -34.43 28.13 5.98
CA ASP A 764 -35.26 28.84 6.96
C ASP A 764 -35.96 30.06 6.34
N ASP A 765 -35.19 30.86 5.58
CA ASP A 765 -35.67 32.04 4.86
C ASP A 765 -36.67 31.68 3.74
N ALA A 766 -36.43 30.57 3.03
CA ALA A 766 -37.34 30.07 2.00
C ALA A 766 -38.65 29.46 2.55
N LEU A 767 -38.62 28.94 3.78
CA LEU A 767 -39.80 28.35 4.43
C LEU A 767 -40.69 29.38 5.14
N LEU A 768 -40.15 30.56 5.46
CA LEU A 768 -40.85 31.66 6.14
C LEU A 768 -42.22 32.02 5.52
N PRO A 769 -42.36 32.17 4.18
CA PRO A 769 -43.64 32.47 3.53
C PRO A 769 -44.69 31.35 3.63
N TYR A 770 -44.28 30.12 3.92
CA TYR A 770 -45.15 28.93 3.91
C TYR A 770 -45.50 28.42 5.31
N ARG A 771 -44.98 29.06 6.36
CA ARG A 771 -45.12 28.63 7.76
C ARG A 771 -46.59 28.56 8.23
N GLU A 772 -47.43 29.50 7.81
CA GLU A 772 -48.87 29.50 8.12
C GLU A 772 -49.59 28.34 7.42
N ALA A 773 -49.36 28.14 6.12
CA ALA A 773 -49.94 27.05 5.35
C ALA A 773 -49.52 25.65 5.87
N MET A 774 -48.27 25.51 6.32
CA MET A 774 -47.79 24.29 6.96
C MET A 774 -48.41 24.03 8.34
N SER A 775 -48.76 25.09 9.07
CA SER A 775 -49.45 24.97 10.37
C SER A 775 -50.92 24.58 10.20
N GLU A 776 -51.58 25.04 9.13
CA GLU A 776 -52.97 24.73 8.79
C GLU A 776 -53.17 23.31 8.22
N ASP A 777 -52.15 22.73 7.57
CA ASP A 777 -52.21 21.36 7.03
C ASP A 777 -52.36 20.29 8.13
N GLY A 778 -51.95 20.59 9.36
CA GLY A 778 -52.19 19.73 10.53
C GLY A 778 -51.55 18.34 10.44
N GLY A 779 -50.50 18.18 9.62
CA GLY A 779 -49.78 16.91 9.43
C GLY A 779 -50.45 15.94 8.46
N LYS A 780 -51.24 16.43 7.50
CA LYS A 780 -51.87 15.59 6.46
C LYS A 780 -50.95 15.29 5.29
N ALA A 781 -50.02 16.19 4.98
CA ALA A 781 -49.03 15.98 3.93
C ALA A 781 -47.88 15.08 4.40
N GLU A 782 -47.55 14.07 3.60
CA GLU A 782 -46.40 13.21 3.86
C GLU A 782 -45.14 13.69 3.12
N PRO A 783 -43.93 13.44 3.66
CA PRO A 783 -42.69 13.62 2.92
C PRO A 783 -42.65 12.76 1.65
N THR A 784 -41.94 13.22 0.64
CA THR A 784 -41.70 12.45 -0.59
C THR A 784 -40.94 11.16 -0.28
N SER A 785 -41.11 10.15 -1.13
CA SER A 785 -40.39 8.88 -0.98
C SER A 785 -38.86 9.06 -0.99
N GLU A 786 -38.37 9.99 -1.82
CA GLU A 786 -36.96 10.37 -1.89
C GLU A 786 -36.48 10.99 -0.56
N ALA A 787 -37.26 11.89 0.04
CA ALA A 787 -36.92 12.49 1.32
C ALA A 787 -36.93 11.47 2.48
N LYS A 788 -37.89 10.54 2.48
CA LYS A 788 -37.95 9.46 3.48
C LYS A 788 -36.72 8.55 3.40
N ASP A 789 -36.31 8.14 2.21
CA ASP A 789 -35.10 7.32 2.01
C ASP A 789 -33.84 8.08 2.45
N MET A 790 -33.75 9.36 2.11
CA MET A 790 -32.63 10.22 2.49
C MET A 790 -32.50 10.39 4.01
N ILE A 791 -33.61 10.57 4.73
CA ILE A 791 -33.60 10.68 6.20
C ILE A 791 -33.16 9.35 6.85
N ILE A 792 -33.65 8.22 6.34
CA ILE A 792 -33.27 6.90 6.84
C ILE A 792 -31.78 6.67 6.66
N LYS A 793 -31.26 6.93 5.45
CA LYS A 793 -29.84 6.77 5.12
C LYS A 793 -28.95 7.74 5.89
N LEU A 794 -29.34 9.01 5.98
CA LEU A 794 -28.61 10.01 6.76
C LEU A 794 -28.43 9.56 8.21
N LYS A 795 -29.47 8.98 8.81
CA LYS A 795 -29.39 8.45 10.18
C LYS A 795 -28.58 7.15 10.27
N SER A 796 -28.85 6.16 9.41
CA SER A 796 -28.19 4.85 9.51
C SER A 796 -26.70 4.93 9.18
N GLU A 797 -26.32 5.72 8.18
CA GLU A 797 -24.92 5.96 7.85
C GLU A 797 -24.24 6.78 8.95
N PHE A 798 -24.90 7.79 9.50
CA PHE A 798 -24.35 8.52 10.63
C PHE A 798 -24.08 7.59 11.82
N ASP A 799 -25.06 6.78 12.23
CA ASP A 799 -24.91 5.85 13.36
C ASP A 799 -23.81 4.80 13.09
N ALA A 800 -23.73 4.27 11.87
CA ALA A 800 -22.70 3.32 11.46
C ALA A 800 -21.29 3.95 11.46
N LYS A 801 -21.13 5.15 10.90
CA LYS A 801 -19.84 5.85 10.82
C LYS A 801 -19.39 6.44 12.16
N MET A 802 -20.32 6.78 13.04
CA MET A 802 -19.98 7.16 14.42
C MET A 802 -19.53 5.95 15.26
N SER A 803 -20.03 4.75 14.94
CA SER A 803 -19.56 3.51 15.56
C SER A 803 -18.23 3.01 15.00
N ASP A 804 -17.86 3.46 13.80
CA ASP A 804 -16.61 3.18 13.09
C ASP A 804 -15.61 4.34 13.25
N ASP A 805 -14.99 4.42 14.43
CA ASP A 805 -13.91 5.36 14.79
C ASP A 805 -14.23 6.85 14.52
N LEU A 806 -15.50 7.26 14.69
CA LEU A 806 -15.96 8.64 14.51
C LEU A 806 -15.60 9.20 13.11
N ASN A 807 -15.84 8.43 12.05
CA ASN A 807 -15.52 8.78 10.66
C ASN A 807 -16.42 9.92 10.10
N THR A 808 -16.18 11.13 10.60
CA THR A 808 -16.93 12.36 10.27
C THR A 808 -16.73 12.83 8.83
N ALA A 809 -15.57 12.55 8.23
CA ALA A 809 -15.30 12.92 6.84
C ALA A 809 -16.30 12.25 5.88
N HIS A 810 -16.55 10.94 6.06
CA HIS A 810 -17.50 10.20 5.23
C HIS A 810 -18.95 10.65 5.44
N ILE A 811 -19.30 11.09 6.65
CA ILE A 811 -20.62 11.68 6.91
C ILE A 811 -20.80 12.95 6.06
N PHE A 812 -19.81 13.85 6.05
CA PHE A 812 -19.89 15.12 5.31
C PHE A 812 -19.80 14.98 3.79
N THR A 813 -19.04 14.02 3.27
CA THR A 813 -18.92 13.80 1.81
C THR A 813 -19.98 12.84 1.26
N GLY A 814 -20.77 12.21 2.13
CA GLY A 814 -21.79 11.22 1.78
C GLY A 814 -23.22 11.76 1.89
N GLU A 815 -24.02 11.15 2.77
CA GLU A 815 -25.45 11.46 2.89
C GLU A 815 -25.73 12.89 3.36
N TYR A 816 -24.81 13.52 4.10
CA TYR A 816 -24.98 14.90 4.54
C TYR A 816 -24.90 15.90 3.36
N ASP A 817 -23.93 15.74 2.45
CA ASP A 817 -23.85 16.54 1.22
C ASP A 817 -25.06 16.30 0.30
N ARG A 818 -25.57 15.07 0.22
CA ARG A 818 -26.82 14.78 -0.51
C ARG A 818 -28.03 15.50 0.06
N ALA A 819 -28.17 15.53 1.40
CA ALA A 819 -29.23 16.29 2.07
C ALA A 819 -29.18 17.78 1.70
N LEU A 820 -28.00 18.39 1.70
CA LEU A 820 -27.83 19.80 1.36
C LEU A 820 -28.08 20.09 -0.13
N LYS A 821 -27.64 19.20 -1.03
CA LYS A 821 -27.95 19.30 -2.46
C LYS A 821 -29.45 19.18 -2.71
N PHE A 822 -30.13 18.30 -1.99
CA PHE A 822 -31.58 18.17 -2.06
C PHE A 822 -32.27 19.47 -1.63
N ILE A 823 -31.87 20.05 -0.49
CA ILE A 823 -32.36 21.35 -0.01
C ILE A 823 -32.17 22.44 -1.08
N ASN A 824 -30.94 22.63 -1.55
CA ASN A 824 -30.61 23.67 -2.53
C ASN A 824 -31.38 23.51 -3.85
N SER A 825 -31.55 22.29 -4.34
CA SER A 825 -32.28 22.03 -5.58
C SER A 825 -33.81 22.15 -5.45
N SER A 826 -34.32 22.06 -4.22
CA SER A 826 -35.76 22.04 -3.92
C SER A 826 -36.31 23.41 -3.55
N VAL A 827 -35.52 24.24 -2.85
CA VAL A 827 -35.90 25.63 -2.50
C VAL A 827 -36.32 26.43 -3.73
N GLY A 828 -35.55 26.36 -4.82
CA GLY A 828 -35.86 27.07 -6.08
C GLY A 828 -37.11 26.56 -6.82
N LYS A 829 -37.69 25.41 -6.43
CA LYS A 829 -38.89 24.83 -7.07
C LYS A 829 -40.19 25.25 -6.37
N LEU A 830 -40.13 25.75 -5.14
CA LEU A 830 -41.30 26.04 -4.30
C LEU A 830 -42.28 27.05 -4.91
N GLU A 831 -41.79 28.03 -5.66
CA GLU A 831 -42.60 29.11 -6.25
C GLU A 831 -43.49 28.64 -7.43
N ASN A 832 -43.13 27.55 -8.10
CA ASN A 832 -43.73 27.12 -9.37
C ASN A 832 -44.50 25.79 -9.30
N MET A 833 -44.81 25.29 -8.10
CA MET A 833 -45.43 23.97 -7.89
C MET A 833 -46.92 24.06 -7.52
N GLN A 834 -47.69 23.01 -7.91
CA GLN A 834 -49.07 22.85 -7.48
C GLN A 834 -49.16 22.66 -5.96
N GLU A 835 -50.23 23.17 -5.33
CA GLU A 835 -50.37 23.27 -3.88
C GLU A 835 -50.13 21.94 -3.14
N LYS A 836 -50.68 20.83 -3.64
CA LYS A 836 -50.53 19.50 -3.04
C LYS A 836 -49.10 18.96 -3.10
N GLU A 837 -48.41 19.14 -4.23
CA GLU A 837 -47.02 18.72 -4.41
C GLU A 837 -46.06 19.62 -3.63
N ARG A 838 -46.36 20.92 -3.58
CA ARG A 838 -45.63 21.91 -2.80
C ARG A 838 -45.70 21.59 -1.30
N MET A 839 -46.86 21.22 -0.77
CA MET A 839 -46.99 20.82 0.64
C MET A 839 -46.16 19.58 0.99
N SER A 840 -46.13 18.56 0.13
CA SER A 840 -45.27 17.38 0.33
C SER A 840 -43.78 17.73 0.31
N LEU A 841 -43.36 18.64 -0.59
CA LEU A 841 -41.98 19.10 -0.66
C LEU A 841 -41.59 19.96 0.55
N LEU A 842 -42.49 20.83 1.04
CA LEU A 842 -42.29 21.62 2.26
C LEU A 842 -42.09 20.74 3.49
N VAL A 843 -42.93 19.72 3.67
CA VAL A 843 -42.76 18.74 4.76
C VAL A 843 -41.45 17.96 4.62
N SER A 844 -41.08 17.60 3.39
CA SER A 844 -39.80 16.93 3.09
C SER A 844 -38.58 17.75 3.49
N LEU A 845 -38.59 19.04 3.17
CA LEU A 845 -37.50 19.97 3.49
C LEU A 845 -37.31 20.12 5.00
N VAL A 846 -38.40 20.24 5.76
CA VAL A 846 -38.37 20.40 7.22
C VAL A 846 -37.84 19.15 7.92
N GLU A 847 -38.22 17.96 7.45
CA GLU A 847 -37.74 16.71 8.03
C GLU A 847 -36.26 16.45 7.73
N ILE A 848 -35.81 16.76 6.50
CA ILE A 848 -34.38 16.68 6.12
C ILE A 848 -33.56 17.68 6.91
N GLU A 849 -34.02 18.93 7.03
CA GLU A 849 -33.38 19.97 7.84
C GLU A 849 -33.20 19.51 9.29
N ARG A 850 -34.24 18.94 9.89
CA ARG A 850 -34.17 18.42 11.26
C ARG A 850 -33.16 17.30 11.40
N GLY A 851 -33.10 16.38 10.42
CA GLY A 851 -32.10 15.32 10.36
C GLY A 851 -30.67 15.85 10.26
N ALA A 852 -30.44 16.83 9.38
CA ALA A 852 -29.14 17.47 9.19
C ALA A 852 -28.69 18.24 10.44
N ARG A 853 -29.57 19.05 11.05
CA ARG A 853 -29.25 19.77 12.28
C ARG A 853 -28.89 18.84 13.43
N LYS A 854 -29.57 17.69 13.54
CA LYS A 854 -29.26 16.69 14.58
C LYS A 854 -27.87 16.06 14.40
N VAL A 855 -27.44 15.83 13.16
CA VAL A 855 -26.07 15.40 12.87
C VAL A 855 -25.06 16.45 13.33
N LEU A 856 -25.27 17.73 12.98
CA LEU A 856 -24.39 18.82 13.43
C LEU A 856 -24.40 18.99 14.95
N GLU A 857 -25.55 18.80 15.61
CA GLU A 857 -25.70 18.86 17.06
C GLU A 857 -24.82 17.83 17.76
N VAL A 858 -24.92 16.56 17.34
CA VAL A 858 -24.15 15.45 17.92
C VAL A 858 -22.65 15.65 17.69
N LEU A 859 -22.26 16.23 16.56
CA LEU A 859 -20.86 16.53 16.26
C LEU A 859 -20.33 17.80 16.96
N GLY A 860 -21.18 18.55 17.69
CA GLY A 860 -20.79 19.80 18.34
C GLY A 860 -20.49 20.94 17.37
N LEU A 861 -21.09 20.89 16.19
CA LEU A 861 -20.83 21.79 15.06
C LEU A 861 -21.94 22.82 14.83
N LEU A 862 -23.04 22.78 15.58
CA LEU A 862 -24.06 23.83 15.57
C LEU A 862 -23.48 25.12 16.21
N THR A 863 -23.44 26.20 15.44
CA THR A 863 -22.98 27.51 15.92
C THR A 863 -24.17 28.36 16.40
N THR A 864 -23.95 29.23 17.40
CA THR A 864 -24.97 30.22 17.85
C THR A 864 -24.77 31.60 17.22
N LEU A 865 -23.83 31.73 16.28
CA LEU A 865 -23.47 32.99 15.64
C LEU A 865 -24.17 33.06 14.28
N SER A 866 -24.73 34.21 13.93
CA SER A 866 -25.32 34.41 12.61
C SER A 866 -24.23 34.39 11.52
N TYR A 867 -24.59 33.94 10.31
CA TYR A 867 -23.68 33.99 9.15
C TYR A 867 -23.10 35.39 8.93
N ALA A 868 -23.88 36.45 9.20
CA ALA A 868 -23.42 37.83 9.10
C ALA A 868 -22.27 38.14 10.08
N GLU A 869 -22.30 37.60 11.30
CA GLU A 869 -21.25 37.79 12.30
C GLU A 869 -19.99 37.01 11.94
N ILE A 870 -20.13 35.78 11.43
CA ILE A 870 -19.00 34.96 10.97
C ILE A 870 -18.34 35.58 9.75
N LEU A 871 -19.12 36.02 8.75
CA LEU A 871 -18.60 36.67 7.56
C LEU A 871 -17.87 37.97 7.91
N LYS A 872 -18.37 38.73 8.88
CA LYS A 872 -17.72 39.94 9.39
C LYS A 872 -16.35 39.61 10.02
N GLU A 873 -16.28 38.56 10.84
CA GLU A 873 -15.02 38.12 11.46
C GLU A 873 -14.01 37.61 10.41
N MET A 874 -14.47 36.86 9.41
CA MET A 874 -13.63 36.36 8.33
C MET A 874 -13.11 37.49 7.43
N LYS A 875 -13.94 38.49 7.12
CA LYS A 875 -13.52 39.68 6.38
C LYS A 875 -12.45 40.45 7.15
N GLN A 876 -12.64 40.66 8.46
CA GLN A 876 -11.66 41.34 9.31
C GLN A 876 -10.31 40.61 9.36
N LYS A 877 -10.33 39.27 9.53
CA LYS A 877 -9.11 38.44 9.54
C LYS A 877 -8.40 38.43 8.18
N THR A 878 -9.16 38.44 7.09
CA THR A 878 -8.63 38.49 5.72
C THR A 878 -7.92 39.81 5.45
N LEU A 879 -8.54 40.94 5.84
CA LEU A 879 -7.93 42.27 5.74
C LEU A 879 -6.64 42.37 6.56
N THR A 880 -6.66 41.86 7.80
CA THR A 880 -5.48 41.80 8.68
C THR A 880 -4.36 40.98 8.05
N ARG A 881 -4.67 39.80 7.47
CA ARG A 881 -3.70 38.95 6.76
C ARG A 881 -3.17 39.62 5.48
N ALA A 882 -4.02 40.33 4.76
CA ALA A 882 -3.67 41.02 3.52
C ALA A 882 -2.82 42.28 3.74
N GLY A 883 -2.75 42.77 4.99
CA GLY A 883 -2.14 44.04 5.36
C GLY A 883 -2.90 45.24 4.78
N LEU A 884 -4.23 45.15 4.68
CA LEU A 884 -5.10 46.19 4.11
C LEU A 884 -6.14 46.66 5.14
N SER A 885 -6.46 47.95 5.14
CA SER A 885 -7.67 48.48 5.79
C SER A 885 -8.92 48.30 4.91
N GLU A 886 -10.12 48.49 5.48
CA GLU A 886 -11.36 48.50 4.68
C GLU A 886 -11.36 49.65 3.67
N GLU A 887 -10.76 50.78 4.02
CA GLU A 887 -10.58 51.95 3.17
C GLU A 887 -9.66 51.65 1.98
N ASP A 888 -8.51 50.99 2.21
CA ASP A 888 -7.57 50.59 1.15
C ASP A 888 -8.24 49.66 0.13
N LEU A 889 -8.98 48.66 0.63
CA LEU A 889 -9.70 47.72 -0.24
C LEU A 889 -10.81 48.43 -1.03
N SER A 890 -11.54 49.34 -0.37
CA SER A 890 -12.60 50.12 -1.03
C SER A 890 -12.02 51.02 -2.13
N GLN A 891 -10.85 51.61 -1.91
CA GLN A 891 -10.15 52.40 -2.92
C GLN A 891 -9.74 51.54 -4.13
N LEU A 892 -9.16 50.37 -3.91
CA LEU A 892 -8.80 49.44 -5.00
C LEU A 892 -10.03 48.97 -5.80
N ILE A 893 -11.15 48.73 -5.13
CA ILE A 893 -12.42 48.40 -5.80
C ILE A 893 -12.92 49.57 -6.65
N GLN A 894 -12.85 50.81 -6.15
CA GLN A 894 -13.23 52.01 -6.91
C GLN A 894 -12.31 52.25 -8.10
N GLU A 895 -10.99 52.10 -7.94
CA GLU A 895 -10.01 52.20 -9.03
C GLU A 895 -10.29 51.17 -10.12
N ARG A 896 -10.66 49.95 -9.74
CA ARG A 896 -11.09 48.90 -10.67
C ARG A 896 -12.37 49.29 -11.41
N ILE A 897 -13.37 49.84 -10.71
CA ILE A 897 -14.64 50.28 -11.31
C ILE A 897 -14.39 51.41 -12.33
N ILE A 898 -13.55 52.38 -11.99
CA ILE A 898 -13.16 53.47 -12.90
C ILE A 898 -12.41 52.91 -14.11
N ALA A 899 -11.45 52.00 -13.92
CA ALA A 899 -10.72 51.35 -15.01
C ALA A 899 -11.68 50.64 -15.98
N ARG A 900 -12.68 49.90 -15.47
CA ARG A 900 -13.69 49.26 -16.32
C ARG A 900 -14.58 50.25 -17.06
N LYS A 901 -14.98 51.35 -16.41
CA LYS A 901 -15.78 52.42 -17.04
C LYS A 901 -15.02 53.10 -18.19
N ASN A 902 -13.71 53.26 -18.03
CA ASN A 902 -12.81 53.83 -19.03
C ASN A 902 -12.34 52.81 -20.09
N LYS A 903 -12.79 51.54 -20.01
CA LYS A 903 -12.37 50.42 -20.88
C LYS A 903 -10.88 50.06 -20.75
N GLU A 904 -10.24 50.38 -19.62
CA GLU A 904 -8.89 49.98 -19.23
C GLU A 904 -8.91 48.57 -18.59
N PHE A 905 -9.21 47.53 -19.40
CA PHE A 905 -9.42 46.17 -18.88
C PHE A 905 -8.16 45.55 -18.24
N GLU A 906 -6.99 45.82 -18.82
CA GLU A 906 -5.70 45.31 -18.31
C GLU A 906 -5.42 45.80 -16.87
N LYS A 907 -5.68 47.09 -16.59
CA LYS A 907 -5.58 47.67 -15.25
C LYS A 907 -6.60 47.05 -14.28
N SER A 908 -7.80 46.71 -14.76
CA SER A 908 -8.82 46.02 -13.96
C SER A 908 -8.37 44.62 -13.55
N ASP A 909 -7.72 43.89 -14.46
CA ASP A 909 -7.26 42.53 -14.24
C ASP A 909 -6.04 42.49 -13.31
N VAL A 910 -5.13 43.46 -13.42
CA VAL A 910 -4.00 43.62 -12.47
C VAL A 910 -4.50 43.81 -11.04
N ILE A 911 -5.49 44.70 -10.81
CA ILE A 911 -6.05 44.93 -9.47
C ILE A 911 -6.71 43.64 -8.94
N ARG A 912 -7.43 42.91 -9.80
CA ARG A 912 -8.09 41.65 -9.41
C ARG A 912 -7.06 40.56 -9.05
N ALA A 913 -5.98 40.44 -9.80
CA ALA A 913 -4.91 39.48 -9.55
C ALA A 913 -4.16 39.79 -8.25
N GLN A 914 -3.84 41.07 -8.00
CA GLN A 914 -3.18 41.51 -6.77
C GLN A 914 -4.02 41.21 -5.52
N LEU A 915 -5.33 41.43 -5.59
CA LEU A 915 -6.25 41.10 -4.49
C LEU A 915 -6.39 39.58 -4.31
N ALA A 916 -6.40 38.79 -5.39
CA ALA A 916 -6.48 37.34 -5.33
C ALA A 916 -5.25 36.71 -4.65
N VAL A 917 -4.05 37.22 -4.92
CA VAL A 917 -2.81 36.81 -4.23
C VAL A 917 -2.88 37.12 -2.73
N LYS A 918 -3.61 38.16 -2.34
CA LYS A 918 -3.86 38.50 -0.92
C LYS A 918 -5.03 37.73 -0.30
N GLY A 919 -5.64 36.79 -1.04
CA GLY A 919 -6.78 35.99 -0.59
C GLY A 919 -8.10 36.75 -0.56
N ILE A 920 -8.28 37.71 -1.46
CA ILE A 920 -9.49 38.52 -1.63
C ILE A 920 -10.02 38.32 -3.05
N ALA A 921 -11.21 37.70 -3.19
CA ALA A 921 -11.86 37.52 -4.48
C ALA A 921 -12.94 38.58 -4.71
N LEU A 922 -12.85 39.28 -5.84
CA LEU A 922 -13.89 40.21 -6.31
C LEU A 922 -14.95 39.49 -7.16
N MET A 923 -16.21 39.80 -6.90
CA MET A 923 -17.39 39.29 -7.61
C MET A 923 -18.22 40.46 -8.14
N ASP A 924 -18.51 40.41 -9.44
CA ASP A 924 -19.41 41.35 -10.09
C ASP A 924 -20.81 40.74 -10.14
N VAL A 925 -21.74 41.31 -9.39
CA VAL A 925 -23.13 40.83 -9.36
C VAL A 925 -23.93 41.68 -10.34
N ALA A 926 -24.59 41.05 -11.31
CA ALA A 926 -25.37 41.75 -12.33
C ALA A 926 -26.44 42.65 -11.67
N GLY A 927 -26.39 43.96 -11.95
CA GLY A 927 -27.31 44.95 -11.37
C GLY A 927 -27.01 45.41 -9.93
N LYS A 928 -25.89 44.99 -9.33
CA LYS A 928 -25.43 45.41 -7.98
C LYS A 928 -23.96 45.86 -8.00
N GLU A 929 -23.50 46.42 -6.88
CA GLU A 929 -22.10 46.84 -6.68
C GLU A 929 -21.12 45.64 -6.70
N THR A 930 -19.84 45.88 -7.03
CA THR A 930 -18.78 44.85 -6.93
C THR A 930 -18.59 44.49 -5.47
N VAL A 931 -18.83 43.22 -5.12
CA VAL A 931 -18.65 42.70 -3.75
C VAL A 931 -17.40 41.84 -3.64
N TRP A 932 -16.87 41.70 -2.44
CA TRP A 932 -15.68 40.88 -2.18
C TRP A 932 -15.93 39.81 -1.13
N ARG A 933 -15.20 38.70 -1.25
CA ARG A 933 -15.20 37.59 -0.30
C ARG A 933 -13.78 37.10 0.01
N PRO A 934 -13.53 36.59 1.22
CA PRO A 934 -12.32 35.83 1.51
C PRO A 934 -12.15 34.63 0.57
N CYS A 935 -10.94 34.38 0.08
CA CYS A 935 -10.59 33.17 -0.67
C CYS A 935 -9.20 32.65 -0.27
N LEU A 936 -8.85 31.47 -0.79
CA LEU A 936 -7.47 30.97 -0.69
C LEU A 936 -6.56 31.89 -1.52
N PRO A 937 -5.39 32.31 -0.99
CA PRO A 937 -4.38 33.05 -1.75
C PRO A 937 -3.95 32.27 -2.99
N SER A 938 -4.01 32.90 -4.17
CA SER A 938 -3.46 32.30 -5.39
C SER A 938 -1.93 32.35 -5.38
N SER A 939 -1.25 31.25 -5.72
CA SER A 939 0.20 31.23 -5.96
C SER A 939 0.55 32.16 -7.13
N GLN A 940 1.61 32.98 -7.00
CA GLN A 940 2.06 33.88 -8.06
C GLN A 940 2.29 33.11 -9.37
N ALA A 941 1.53 33.45 -10.40
CA ALA A 941 1.96 33.21 -11.77
C ALA A 941 3.06 34.24 -12.07
N ASN A 942 4.31 33.80 -12.18
CA ASN A 942 5.36 34.63 -12.75
C ASN A 942 5.02 34.87 -14.23
N SER A 943 4.53 36.07 -14.52
CA SER A 943 4.43 36.61 -15.87
C SER A 943 5.74 37.30 -16.22
N SER A 944 6.57 36.71 -17.07
CA SER A 944 7.37 37.40 -18.10
C SER A 944 8.06 36.38 -19.01
N ASP A 945 7.65 36.43 -20.28
CA ASP A 945 8.25 35.97 -21.54
C ASP A 945 8.81 34.55 -21.71
#